data_AF-A0A419HAA7-F1
#
_entry.id   AF-A0A419HAA7-F1
#
_cell.length_a   1.000
_cell.length_b   1.000
_cell.length_c   1.000
_cell.angle_alpha   90.00
_cell.angle_beta   90.00
_cell.angle_gamma   90.00
#
_symmetry.space_group_name_H-M   'P 1'
#
loop_
_entity.id
_entity.type
_entity.pdbx_description
1 polymer ?
#
loop_
_entity_poly.entity_id
_entity_poly.type
_entity_poly.pdbx_seq_one_letter_code
_entity_poly.pdbx_strand_id
1 'polypeptide(L)'
;MTRTDNTMSGHAGAVLQAGYIGNLQVHLANPARAALRVPRQLLPLPVVMLDREPELHELKSLCAPGGFARVVVSGRPGVGKRSLLAKLQREHVFTDGVLTVDLGGTAVPEELLVASVLCDLMRSLGVPDDRYPARAAAVISLWHEVTAPLDLGVLVLNVPLALAGVLERLLPASESGALLVTSPSVLDMPGFTGLELDGLPHEAARDLLHHAAGRPAIALDSAYDAVVKAVGGHPLCVWLAGDVLRRGKDPASIEALVPRSLRTAEETMNSIITTTIIDLGNGHDRTVLDTAAFLHGQIQHPATVAELTGYSVEQAEDGFTVLCDRNLADMRGGGYVIRAEATGVLEHMVPVGEQDRIRAAHCDYLTSCGGYLNGLYKPHRWIIGEKVRAGREHMPAGFGRFCTCEGEHDPETGCHKKRPGLDWMAGQTPNMIRAYMWLFRQQRYLEAGELLEAWALHYIHAGDSGTAEWMPLVLGLVPKLADLPDRMPWFRQVVQLSFIYFCAGDAANALLWTQTACEAAPTLPDPQALPTAYQHMTVALLMNGEQEAAVAAGHRALAAERERPDRESATRSLVLTCRRLARACYETQHVPGRGAEAVELLSEAKAKAVDPDDKARVTMELADALASQGQIAQALKVALPALVHAEESGNSADWTAQGNRRIARILYRRAAQLHTDPNSRDALSTARILRAIADEG
;
A
#
# COMPACT_ATOMS: atom_id res chain seq x y z
N MET A 1 -22.04 -45.47 -41.63
CA MET A 1 -21.50 -44.62 -40.55
C MET A 1 -22.64 -43.78 -40.02
N THR A 2 -23.14 -44.14 -38.83
CA THR A 2 -24.20 -43.40 -38.12
C THR A 2 -23.62 -42.08 -37.60
N ARG A 3 -24.22 -40.97 -38.01
CA ARG A 3 -23.87 -39.62 -37.56
C ARG A 3 -24.29 -39.46 -36.11
N THR A 4 -23.34 -39.31 -35.20
CA THR A 4 -23.58 -38.99 -33.80
C THR A 4 -23.50 -37.48 -33.64
N ASP A 5 -24.62 -36.79 -33.47
CA ASP A 5 -24.69 -35.36 -33.18
C ASP A 5 -24.90 -35.16 -31.66
N ASN A 6 -24.15 -34.25 -31.03
CA ASN A 6 -24.40 -33.86 -29.64
C ASN A 6 -25.61 -32.91 -29.60
N THR A 7 -26.61 -33.23 -28.77
CA THR A 7 -27.73 -32.32 -28.47
C THR A 7 -27.49 -31.70 -27.10
N MET A 8 -27.47 -30.35 -27.02
CA MET A 8 -27.26 -29.64 -25.76
C MET A 8 -28.26 -28.49 -25.63
N SER A 9 -28.75 -28.27 -24.40
CA SER A 9 -29.50 -27.08 -23.99
C SER A 9 -28.81 -26.40 -22.80
N GLY A 10 -28.50 -25.10 -22.90
CA GLY A 10 -27.82 -24.30 -21.86
C GLY A 10 -26.51 -23.64 -22.33
N HIS A 11 -25.79 -22.97 -21.43
CA HIS A 11 -24.42 -22.49 -21.68
C HIS A 11 -23.41 -23.58 -21.31
N ALA A 12 -22.51 -23.92 -22.22
CA ALA A 12 -21.38 -24.78 -21.93
C ALA A 12 -20.07 -24.12 -22.38
N GLY A 13 -18.99 -24.45 -21.68
CA GLY A 13 -17.63 -24.15 -22.11
C GLY A 13 -17.19 -25.08 -23.27
N ALA A 14 -15.96 -25.59 -23.22
CA ALA A 14 -15.43 -26.45 -24.27
C ALA A 14 -16.21 -27.77 -24.41
N VAL A 15 -16.63 -28.11 -25.64
CA VAL A 15 -17.34 -29.35 -25.97
C VAL A 15 -16.45 -30.23 -26.84
N LEU A 16 -16.28 -31.50 -26.46
CA LEU A 16 -15.58 -32.51 -27.24
C LEU A 16 -16.59 -33.46 -27.89
N GLN A 17 -16.51 -33.67 -29.21
CA GLN A 17 -17.28 -34.68 -29.94
C GLN A 17 -16.32 -35.73 -30.47
N ALA A 18 -16.27 -36.89 -29.81
CA ALA A 18 -15.43 -38.01 -30.22
C ALA A 18 -16.29 -39.28 -30.38
N GLY A 19 -16.03 -40.06 -31.44
CA GLY A 19 -16.82 -41.24 -31.78
C GLY A 19 -16.61 -42.44 -30.84
N TYR A 20 -15.44 -42.55 -30.21
CA TYR A 20 -15.15 -43.53 -29.15
C TYR A 20 -14.11 -42.94 -28.20
N ILE A 21 -14.41 -42.89 -26.91
CA ILE A 21 -13.47 -42.50 -25.86
C ILE A 21 -13.28 -43.71 -24.96
N GLY A 22 -12.07 -44.28 -24.97
CA GLY A 22 -11.76 -45.47 -24.17
C GLY A 22 -11.76 -45.17 -22.66
N ASN A 23 -10.98 -44.17 -22.23
CA ASN A 23 -11.01 -43.64 -20.88
C ASN A 23 -10.93 -42.12 -20.96
N LEU A 24 -11.91 -41.44 -20.33
CA LEU A 24 -11.93 -39.99 -20.19
C LEU A 24 -11.72 -39.64 -18.72
N GLN A 25 -10.57 -39.04 -18.40
CA GLN A 25 -10.36 -38.43 -17.09
C GLN A 25 -10.64 -36.94 -17.21
N VAL A 26 -11.84 -36.52 -16.80
CA VAL A 26 -12.18 -35.10 -16.69
C VAL A 26 -11.80 -34.64 -15.28
N HIS A 27 -10.69 -33.92 -15.17
CA HIS A 27 -10.42 -33.14 -13.97
C HIS A 27 -11.30 -31.90 -14.02
N LEU A 28 -12.48 -31.97 -13.40
CA LEU A 28 -13.26 -30.77 -13.13
C LEU A 28 -12.43 -29.92 -12.16
N ALA A 29 -11.77 -28.89 -12.67
CA ALA A 29 -11.12 -27.90 -11.84
C ALA A 29 -12.16 -27.37 -10.86
N ASN A 30 -11.85 -27.40 -9.56
CA ASN A 30 -12.68 -26.78 -8.54
C ASN A 30 -12.95 -25.33 -8.99
N PRO A 31 -14.21 -24.88 -9.18
CA PRO A 31 -14.50 -23.54 -9.69
C PRO A 31 -13.87 -22.44 -8.82
N ALA A 32 -13.65 -22.70 -7.53
CA ALA A 32 -12.88 -21.81 -6.65
C ALA A 32 -11.40 -21.67 -7.06
N ARG A 33 -10.78 -22.72 -7.60
CA ARG A 33 -9.40 -22.72 -8.12
C ARG A 33 -9.29 -21.99 -9.46
N ALA A 34 -10.31 -22.07 -10.32
CA ALA A 34 -10.31 -21.42 -11.63
C ALA A 34 -10.40 -19.87 -11.56
N ALA A 35 -10.85 -19.32 -10.42
CA ALA A 35 -10.97 -17.88 -10.21
C ALA A 35 -9.67 -17.21 -9.72
N LEU A 36 -8.71 -17.97 -9.21
CA LEU A 36 -7.45 -17.42 -8.68
C LEU A 36 -6.44 -17.18 -9.80
N ARG A 37 -5.62 -16.13 -9.63
CA ARG A 37 -4.49 -15.86 -10.52
C ARG A 37 -3.32 -16.77 -10.13
N VAL A 38 -2.60 -17.27 -11.13
CA VAL A 38 -1.33 -18.00 -10.92
C VAL A 38 -0.20 -16.98 -10.78
N PRO A 39 0.31 -16.71 -9.56
CA PRO A 39 1.34 -15.70 -9.36
C PRO A 39 2.67 -16.14 -9.97
N ARG A 40 3.37 -15.20 -10.62
CA ARG A 40 4.70 -15.40 -11.20
C ARG A 40 5.68 -14.33 -10.69
N GLN A 41 5.79 -14.20 -9.38
CA GLN A 41 6.69 -13.23 -8.74
C GLN A 41 8.12 -13.74 -8.72
N LEU A 42 8.74 -13.76 -9.91
CA LEU A 42 10.09 -14.28 -10.10
C LEU A 42 11.15 -13.27 -9.62
N LEU A 43 12.13 -13.78 -8.87
CA LEU A 43 13.33 -13.03 -8.53
C LEU A 43 14.21 -12.81 -9.77
N PRO A 44 14.93 -11.68 -9.86
CA PRO A 44 15.90 -11.47 -10.92
C PRO A 44 17.01 -12.52 -10.84
N LEU A 45 17.48 -13.01 -12.00
CA LEU A 45 18.68 -13.86 -12.03
C LEU A 45 19.92 -12.99 -11.81
N PRO A 46 20.96 -13.52 -11.14
CA PRO A 46 22.27 -12.93 -11.26
C PRO A 46 22.78 -13.05 -12.71
N VAL A 47 23.66 -12.13 -13.11
CA VAL A 47 24.33 -12.18 -14.42
C VAL A 47 25.11 -13.48 -14.58
N VAL A 48 25.76 -13.92 -13.50
CA VAL A 48 26.52 -15.16 -13.43
C VAL A 48 26.23 -15.86 -12.10
N MET A 49 26.03 -17.18 -12.16
CA MET A 49 26.00 -18.07 -11.01
C MET A 49 26.93 -19.23 -11.32
N LEU A 50 27.93 -19.45 -10.47
CA LEU A 50 28.93 -20.51 -10.63
C LEU A 50 28.86 -21.44 -9.43
N ASP A 51 28.99 -22.75 -9.69
CA ASP A 51 29.22 -23.81 -8.70
C ASP A 51 28.24 -23.77 -7.53
N ARG A 52 26.95 -23.72 -7.86
CA ARG A 52 25.82 -23.81 -6.90
C ARG A 52 24.84 -24.92 -7.25
N GLU A 53 25.23 -25.77 -8.20
CA GLU A 53 24.48 -26.95 -8.63
C GLU A 53 24.25 -27.94 -7.48
N PRO A 54 25.19 -28.20 -6.55
CA PRO A 54 24.96 -29.09 -5.41
C PRO A 54 23.86 -28.58 -4.48
N GLU A 55 23.94 -27.32 -4.04
CA GLU A 55 22.95 -26.74 -3.11
C GLU A 55 21.60 -26.55 -3.80
N LEU A 56 21.58 -26.28 -5.11
CA LEU A 56 20.36 -26.25 -5.89
C LEU A 56 19.73 -27.65 -5.99
N HIS A 57 20.53 -28.70 -6.16
CA HIS A 57 20.06 -30.07 -6.17
C HIS A 57 19.50 -30.48 -4.81
N GLU A 58 20.20 -30.14 -3.73
CA GLU A 58 19.74 -30.37 -2.36
C GLU A 58 18.41 -29.64 -2.10
N LEU A 59 18.33 -28.35 -2.44
CA LEU A 59 17.10 -27.57 -2.28
C LEU A 59 15.92 -28.17 -3.07
N LYS A 60 16.16 -28.68 -4.30
CA LYS A 60 15.14 -29.41 -5.07
C LYS A 60 14.71 -30.69 -4.39
N SER A 61 15.65 -31.43 -3.82
CA SER A 61 15.35 -32.67 -3.10
C SER A 61 14.48 -32.41 -1.86
N LEU A 62 14.73 -31.30 -1.16
CA LEU A 62 13.90 -30.86 -0.04
C LEU A 62 12.50 -30.41 -0.47
N CYS A 63 12.36 -29.89 -1.71
CA CYS A 63 11.08 -29.52 -2.32
C CYS A 63 10.43 -30.65 -3.13
N ALA A 64 10.92 -31.89 -3.02
CA ALA A 64 10.41 -33.00 -3.81
C ALA A 64 8.93 -33.29 -3.50
N PRO A 65 8.16 -33.85 -4.47
CA PRO A 65 6.75 -34.17 -4.28
C PRO A 65 6.53 -35.17 -3.14
N GLY A 66 5.59 -34.90 -2.24
CA GLY A 66 5.25 -35.81 -1.13
C GLY A 66 4.89 -35.14 0.20
N GLY A 67 4.93 -33.81 0.26
CA GLY A 67 4.49 -33.02 1.41
C GLY A 67 4.79 -31.53 1.22
N PHE A 68 4.39 -30.70 2.18
CA PHE A 68 4.71 -29.28 2.19
C PHE A 68 6.12 -29.05 2.74
N ALA A 69 7.04 -28.60 1.88
CA ALA A 69 8.43 -28.36 2.26
C ALA A 69 8.58 -27.06 3.07
N ARG A 70 9.41 -27.10 4.11
CA ARG A 70 9.72 -25.94 4.97
C ARG A 70 11.23 -25.82 5.04
N VAL A 71 11.80 -24.88 4.31
CA VAL A 71 13.26 -24.78 4.16
C VAL A 71 13.74 -23.39 4.54
N VAL A 72 14.75 -23.31 5.40
CA VAL A 72 15.48 -22.08 5.71
C VAL A 72 16.82 -22.13 5.00
N VAL A 73 17.03 -21.22 4.06
CA VAL A 73 18.34 -20.97 3.46
C VAL A 73 19.03 -19.89 4.29
N SER A 74 20.00 -20.28 5.10
CA SER A 74 20.80 -19.37 5.94
C SER A 74 22.15 -19.08 5.30
N GLY A 75 22.82 -18.04 5.79
CA GLY A 75 24.17 -17.67 5.36
C GLY A 75 24.34 -16.17 5.38
N ARG A 76 25.59 -15.70 5.24
CA ARG A 76 25.90 -14.27 5.36
C ARG A 76 25.20 -13.42 4.28
N PRO A 77 24.91 -12.13 4.54
CA PRO A 77 24.44 -11.21 3.49
C PRO A 77 25.38 -11.24 2.27
N GLY A 78 24.83 -11.27 1.05
CA GLY A 78 25.62 -11.34 -0.19
C GLY A 78 26.13 -12.73 -0.62
N VAL A 79 25.90 -13.80 0.16
CA VAL A 79 26.39 -15.17 -0.17
C VAL A 79 25.65 -15.86 -1.33
N GLY A 80 24.59 -15.24 -1.86
CA GLY A 80 23.86 -15.76 -3.03
C GLY A 80 22.56 -16.51 -2.74
N LYS A 81 22.02 -16.44 -1.51
CA LYS A 81 20.72 -17.07 -1.14
C LYS A 81 19.60 -16.75 -2.12
N ARG A 82 19.42 -15.46 -2.46
CA ARG A 82 18.39 -15.01 -3.41
C ARG A 82 18.64 -15.51 -4.82
N SER A 83 19.89 -15.57 -5.25
CA SER A 83 20.28 -16.13 -6.56
C SER A 83 19.92 -17.60 -6.67
N LEU A 84 20.17 -18.38 -5.61
CA LEU A 84 19.80 -19.80 -5.54
C LEU A 84 18.28 -19.98 -5.67
N LEU A 85 17.49 -19.21 -4.91
CA LEU A 85 16.03 -19.23 -5.01
C LEU A 85 15.52 -18.77 -6.39
N ALA A 86 16.13 -17.75 -6.98
CA ALA A 86 15.78 -17.26 -8.32
C ALA A 86 16.00 -18.32 -9.39
N LYS A 87 17.04 -19.16 -9.24
CA LYS A 87 17.27 -20.31 -10.12
C LYS A 87 16.22 -21.39 -9.92
N LEU A 88 15.94 -21.77 -8.67
CA LEU A 88 14.89 -22.75 -8.33
C LEU A 88 13.53 -22.38 -8.93
N GLN A 89 13.10 -21.11 -8.79
CA GLN A 89 11.83 -20.62 -9.31
C GLN A 89 11.66 -20.84 -10.83
N ARG A 90 12.75 -20.78 -11.59
CA ARG A 90 12.73 -20.93 -13.07
C ARG A 90 12.67 -22.38 -13.53
N GLU A 91 12.92 -23.32 -12.64
CA GLU A 91 12.80 -24.75 -12.94
C GLU A 91 11.38 -25.29 -12.71
N HIS A 92 10.40 -24.40 -12.51
CA HIS A 92 8.96 -24.70 -12.48
C HIS A 92 8.57 -25.78 -11.46
N VAL A 93 9.16 -25.74 -10.27
CA VAL A 93 8.90 -26.72 -9.19
C VAL A 93 7.48 -26.63 -8.63
N PHE A 94 6.82 -25.47 -8.69
CA PHE A 94 5.49 -25.21 -8.11
C PHE A 94 4.44 -24.98 -9.19
N THR A 95 3.40 -25.81 -9.23
CA THR A 95 2.42 -25.79 -10.33
C THR A 95 1.43 -24.63 -10.26
N ASP A 96 1.08 -24.18 -9.05
CA ASP A 96 0.18 -23.04 -8.84
C ASP A 96 0.92 -21.71 -8.65
N GLY A 97 2.22 -21.69 -8.94
CA GLY A 97 3.02 -20.46 -9.05
C GLY A 97 3.84 -20.15 -7.81
N VAL A 98 4.35 -18.92 -7.76
CA VAL A 98 5.26 -18.47 -6.72
C VAL A 98 4.91 -17.07 -6.23
N LEU A 99 4.79 -16.94 -4.90
CA LEU A 99 4.69 -15.68 -4.19
C LEU A 99 6.02 -15.36 -3.50
N THR A 100 6.34 -14.07 -3.43
CA THR A 100 7.54 -13.58 -2.76
C THR A 100 7.18 -12.41 -1.85
N VAL A 101 7.67 -12.46 -0.61
CA VAL A 101 7.61 -11.37 0.36
C VAL A 101 9.00 -11.14 0.95
N ASP A 102 9.36 -9.89 1.25
CA ASP A 102 10.61 -9.53 1.92
C ASP A 102 10.27 -8.97 3.31
N LEU A 103 10.76 -9.61 4.37
CA LEU A 103 10.61 -9.17 5.76
C LEU A 103 11.82 -8.36 6.25
N GLY A 104 12.74 -8.02 5.35
CA GLY A 104 13.91 -7.22 5.65
C GLY A 104 13.54 -5.86 6.27
N GLY A 105 14.09 -5.59 7.45
CA GLY A 105 13.95 -4.31 8.13
C GLY A 105 12.54 -3.96 8.61
N THR A 106 11.55 -4.86 8.57
CA THR A 106 10.19 -4.54 9.05
C THR A 106 10.20 -4.23 10.55
N ALA A 107 9.86 -2.99 10.92
CA ALA A 107 9.80 -2.49 12.30
C ALA A 107 8.36 -2.29 12.78
N VAL A 108 7.45 -3.16 12.32
CA VAL A 108 6.03 -3.12 12.64
C VAL A 108 5.75 -4.18 13.73
N PRO A 109 4.83 -3.93 14.69
CA PRO A 109 4.36 -4.98 15.59
C PRO A 109 3.99 -6.26 14.84
N GLU A 110 4.36 -7.41 15.40
CA GLU A 110 4.27 -8.73 14.75
C GLU A 110 2.89 -9.03 14.18
N GLU A 111 1.83 -8.74 14.94
CA GLU A 111 0.44 -9.03 14.54
C GLU A 111 -0.01 -8.23 13.32
N LEU A 112 0.40 -6.96 13.24
CA LEU A 112 0.11 -6.08 12.10
C LEU A 112 0.92 -6.50 10.88
N LEU A 113 2.15 -6.95 11.10
CA LEU A 113 2.99 -7.47 10.04
C LEU A 113 2.38 -8.74 9.41
N VAL A 114 1.87 -9.68 10.21
CA VAL A 114 1.24 -10.90 9.69
C VAL A 114 0.01 -10.58 8.84
N ALA A 115 -0.90 -9.76 9.36
CA ALA A 115 -2.15 -9.46 8.66
C ALA A 115 -1.90 -8.73 7.33
N SER A 116 -1.00 -7.74 7.32
CA SER A 116 -0.63 -6.97 6.12
C SER A 116 0.02 -7.85 5.06
N VAL A 117 1.03 -8.64 5.45
CA VAL A 117 1.73 -9.57 4.55
C VAL A 117 0.77 -10.58 3.93
N LEU A 118 -0.12 -11.18 4.73
CA LEU A 118 -1.09 -12.15 4.20
C LEU A 118 -2.08 -11.50 3.22
N CYS A 119 -2.53 -10.26 3.49
CA CYS A 119 -3.37 -9.53 2.54
C CYS A 119 -2.65 -9.31 1.21
N ASP A 120 -1.38 -8.91 1.22
CA ASP A 120 -0.61 -8.70 -0.01
C ASP A 120 -0.36 -9.98 -0.81
N LEU A 121 -0.12 -11.10 -0.11
CA LEU A 121 -0.02 -12.42 -0.71
C LEU A 121 -1.36 -12.84 -1.35
N MET A 122 -2.48 -12.63 -0.66
CA MET A 122 -3.82 -12.94 -1.19
C MET A 122 -4.22 -12.04 -2.37
N ARG A 123 -3.88 -10.75 -2.36
CA ARG A 123 -4.06 -9.85 -3.51
C ARG A 123 -3.30 -10.35 -4.72
N SER A 124 -2.09 -10.86 -4.49
CA SER A 124 -1.26 -11.45 -5.55
C SER A 124 -1.88 -12.72 -6.16
N LEU A 125 -2.66 -13.47 -5.38
CA LEU A 125 -3.49 -14.59 -5.84
C LEU A 125 -4.80 -14.15 -6.50
N GLY A 126 -5.11 -12.84 -6.51
CA GLY A 126 -6.33 -12.29 -7.09
C GLY A 126 -7.55 -12.37 -6.17
N VAL A 127 -7.37 -12.56 -4.86
CA VAL A 127 -8.47 -12.47 -3.90
C VAL A 127 -9.00 -11.02 -3.87
N PRO A 128 -10.30 -10.81 -4.09
CA PRO A 128 -10.91 -9.47 -4.02
C PRO A 128 -10.78 -8.83 -2.63
N ASP A 129 -10.55 -7.51 -2.58
CA ASP A 129 -10.35 -6.77 -1.32
C ASP A 129 -11.58 -6.84 -0.38
N ASP A 130 -12.79 -7.00 -0.92
CA ASP A 130 -14.04 -7.10 -0.15
C ASP A 130 -14.21 -8.44 0.59
N ARG A 131 -13.36 -9.43 0.31
CA ARG A 131 -13.30 -10.68 1.07
C ARG A 131 -12.44 -10.58 2.33
N TYR A 132 -11.66 -9.53 2.52
CA TYR A 132 -10.72 -9.44 3.64
C TYR A 132 -11.42 -9.14 4.97
N PRO A 133 -11.28 -10.01 5.99
CA PRO A 133 -11.85 -9.75 7.30
C PRO A 133 -11.11 -8.62 8.02
N ALA A 134 -11.83 -7.84 8.83
CA ALA A 134 -11.25 -6.78 9.65
C ALA A 134 -10.32 -7.26 10.80
N ARG A 135 -10.31 -8.56 11.13
CA ARG A 135 -9.51 -9.13 12.24
C ARG A 135 -8.39 -10.03 11.74
N ALA A 136 -7.18 -9.85 12.26
CA ALA A 136 -5.99 -10.62 11.87
C ALA A 136 -6.17 -12.15 11.94
N ALA A 137 -6.80 -12.68 12.99
CA ALA A 137 -7.07 -14.12 13.11
C ALA A 137 -7.98 -14.67 11.99
N ALA A 138 -8.93 -13.85 11.52
CA ALA A 138 -9.81 -14.20 10.42
C ALA A 138 -9.08 -14.10 9.07
N VAL A 139 -8.13 -13.17 8.91
CA VAL A 139 -7.23 -13.09 7.74
C VAL A 139 -6.40 -14.37 7.61
N ILE A 140 -5.83 -14.89 8.71
CA ILE A 140 -5.10 -16.18 8.72
C ILE A 140 -6.02 -17.34 8.29
N SER A 141 -7.26 -17.35 8.79
CA SER A 141 -8.23 -18.40 8.43
C SER A 141 -8.57 -18.36 6.94
N LEU A 142 -8.76 -17.16 6.37
CA LEU A 142 -8.99 -16.99 4.94
C LEU A 142 -7.76 -17.40 4.11
N TRP A 143 -6.55 -17.06 4.56
CA TRP A 143 -5.31 -17.49 3.92
C TRP A 143 -5.23 -19.02 3.82
N HIS A 144 -5.57 -19.73 4.90
CA HIS A 144 -5.63 -21.20 4.89
C HIS A 144 -6.70 -21.73 3.93
N GLU A 145 -7.91 -21.16 3.92
CA GLU A 145 -8.98 -21.54 2.99
C GLU A 145 -8.54 -21.39 1.52
N VAL A 146 -7.94 -20.24 1.18
CA VAL A 146 -7.52 -19.90 -0.18
C VAL A 146 -6.37 -20.79 -0.65
N THR A 147 -5.44 -21.13 0.24
CA THR A 147 -4.20 -21.86 -0.13
C THR A 147 -4.28 -23.37 0.02
N ALA A 148 -5.25 -23.90 0.78
CA ALA A 148 -5.44 -25.34 0.96
C ALA A 148 -5.40 -26.18 -0.35
N PRO A 149 -5.97 -25.72 -1.49
CA PRO A 149 -5.96 -26.52 -2.72
C PRO A 149 -4.76 -26.25 -3.65
N LEU A 150 -3.78 -25.43 -3.25
CA LEU A 150 -2.73 -24.90 -4.15
C LEU A 150 -1.36 -25.53 -3.89
N ASP A 151 -0.66 -25.94 -4.94
CA ASP A 151 0.76 -26.27 -4.91
C ASP A 151 1.61 -25.02 -5.16
N LEU A 152 1.85 -24.27 -4.08
CA LEU A 152 2.40 -22.92 -4.12
C LEU A 152 3.80 -22.87 -3.49
N GLY A 153 4.72 -22.17 -4.16
CA GLY A 153 5.97 -21.71 -3.55
C GLY A 153 5.78 -20.36 -2.87
N VAL A 154 5.99 -20.28 -1.56
CA VAL A 154 6.00 -19.01 -0.82
C VAL A 154 7.44 -18.71 -0.40
N LEU A 155 8.02 -17.64 -0.94
CA LEU A 155 9.38 -17.20 -0.62
C LEU A 155 9.33 -16.04 0.37
N VAL A 156 9.95 -16.22 1.53
CA VAL A 156 10.07 -15.17 2.54
C VAL A 156 11.53 -14.75 2.66
N LEU A 157 11.82 -13.53 2.24
CA LEU A 157 13.19 -13.03 2.11
C LEU A 157 13.64 -12.25 3.35
N ASN A 158 14.94 -12.32 3.62
CA ASN A 158 15.64 -11.54 4.65
C ASN A 158 14.99 -11.56 6.04
N VAL A 159 14.59 -12.73 6.52
CA VAL A 159 13.93 -12.88 7.82
C VAL A 159 14.92 -12.65 8.95
N PRO A 160 14.77 -11.59 9.76
CA PRO A 160 15.60 -11.40 10.95
C PRO A 160 15.17 -12.39 12.04
N LEU A 161 16.10 -12.72 12.94
CA LEU A 161 15.84 -13.64 14.06
C LEU A 161 14.61 -13.25 14.90
N ALA A 162 14.42 -11.94 15.12
CA ALA A 162 13.29 -11.39 15.89
C ALA A 162 11.91 -11.68 15.27
N LEU A 163 11.85 -12.04 13.99
CA LEU A 163 10.60 -12.32 13.27
C LEU A 163 10.45 -13.80 12.89
N ALA A 164 11.28 -14.68 13.44
CA ALA A 164 11.17 -16.12 13.19
C ALA A 164 9.76 -16.66 13.53
N GLY A 165 9.15 -16.18 14.63
CA GLY A 165 7.80 -16.58 15.07
C GLY A 165 6.67 -16.23 14.09
N VAL A 166 6.88 -15.26 13.19
CA VAL A 166 5.90 -14.87 12.16
C VAL A 166 5.69 -15.99 11.15
N LEU A 167 6.73 -16.80 10.88
CA LEU A 167 6.74 -17.75 9.77
C LEU A 167 5.71 -18.86 9.91
N GLU A 168 5.41 -19.30 11.13
CA GLU A 168 4.36 -20.30 11.37
C GLU A 168 2.97 -19.81 10.93
N ARG A 169 2.71 -18.50 11.06
CA ARG A 169 1.43 -17.88 10.66
C ARG A 169 1.35 -17.58 9.17
N LEU A 170 2.47 -17.62 8.46
CA LEU A 170 2.54 -17.46 7.00
C LEU A 170 2.45 -18.80 6.25
N LEU A 171 2.42 -19.93 6.96
CA LEU A 171 2.30 -21.25 6.34
C LEU A 171 0.98 -21.35 5.54
N PRO A 172 1.03 -21.70 4.25
CA PRO A 172 -0.14 -22.19 3.53
C PRO A 172 -0.75 -23.40 4.22
N ALA A 173 -2.07 -23.61 4.07
CA ALA A 173 -2.73 -24.82 4.53
C ALA A 173 -2.62 -25.99 3.53
N SER A 174 -1.82 -25.84 2.49
CA SER A 174 -1.64 -26.86 1.45
C SER A 174 -0.84 -28.06 1.95
N GLU A 175 -1.16 -29.24 1.42
CA GLU A 175 -0.39 -30.47 1.61
C GLU A 175 0.81 -30.57 0.64
N SER A 176 0.89 -29.66 -0.35
CA SER A 176 1.92 -29.62 -1.39
C SER A 176 2.47 -28.20 -1.58
N GLY A 177 3.72 -28.08 -2.04
CA GLY A 177 4.40 -26.81 -2.26
C GLY A 177 5.51 -26.58 -1.24
N ALA A 178 5.93 -25.33 -1.07
CA ALA A 178 7.01 -25.01 -0.15
C ALA A 178 6.91 -23.61 0.47
N LEU A 179 7.35 -23.49 1.73
CA LEU A 179 7.76 -22.23 2.34
C LEU A 179 9.29 -22.17 2.36
N LEU A 180 9.85 -21.28 1.54
CA LEU A 180 11.29 -21.08 1.37
C LEU A 180 11.70 -19.76 2.02
N VAL A 181 12.52 -19.84 3.05
CA VAL A 181 12.92 -18.69 3.85
C VAL A 181 14.38 -18.36 3.59
N THR A 182 14.73 -17.08 3.46
CA THR A 182 16.15 -16.67 3.53
C THR A 182 16.40 -15.88 4.80
N SER A 183 17.50 -16.15 5.47
CA SER A 183 17.91 -15.42 6.67
C SER A 183 19.42 -15.10 6.65
N PRO A 184 19.86 -13.97 7.22
CA PRO A 184 21.28 -13.70 7.42
C PRO A 184 21.93 -14.60 8.48
N SER A 185 21.12 -15.26 9.31
CA SER A 185 21.57 -16.13 10.41
C SER A 185 20.93 -17.51 10.29
N VAL A 186 21.52 -18.51 10.96
CA VAL A 186 20.85 -19.81 11.13
C VAL A 186 19.59 -19.60 11.98
N LEU A 187 18.44 -20.06 11.48
CA LEU A 187 17.18 -20.06 12.21
C LEU A 187 16.84 -21.51 12.55
N ASP A 188 16.95 -21.87 13.82
CA ASP A 188 16.50 -23.16 14.31
C ASP A 188 15.01 -23.07 14.65
N MET A 189 14.17 -23.72 13.83
CA MET A 189 12.71 -23.66 13.96
C MET A 189 12.11 -25.05 13.81
N PRO A 190 11.17 -25.44 14.70
CA PRO A 190 10.51 -26.73 14.62
C PRO A 190 9.88 -27.00 13.25
N GLY A 191 10.25 -28.11 12.63
CA GLY A 191 9.69 -28.55 11.36
C GLY A 191 10.25 -27.85 10.12
N PHE A 192 11.26 -26.99 10.25
CA PHE A 192 12.03 -26.46 9.12
C PHE A 192 13.33 -27.23 8.94
N THR A 193 13.72 -27.44 7.68
CA THR A 193 15.04 -27.96 7.32
C THR A 193 15.96 -26.79 6.98
N GLY A 194 17.14 -26.74 7.61
CA GLY A 194 18.14 -25.71 7.32
C GLY A 194 19.04 -26.12 6.14
N LEU A 195 19.29 -25.18 5.24
CA LEU A 195 20.33 -25.24 4.21
C LEU A 195 21.25 -24.04 4.40
N GLU A 196 22.45 -24.27 4.93
CA GLU A 196 23.43 -23.21 5.15
C GLU A 196 24.28 -23.01 3.89
N LEU A 197 24.33 -21.77 3.40
CA LEU A 197 25.18 -21.40 2.27
C LEU A 197 26.48 -20.76 2.74
N ASP A 198 27.58 -21.42 2.39
CA ASP A 198 28.94 -20.92 2.57
C ASP A 198 29.43 -20.12 1.35
N GLY A 199 30.63 -19.55 1.46
CA GLY A 199 31.35 -18.96 0.33
C GLY A 199 31.56 -19.97 -0.82
N LEU A 200 31.84 -19.47 -2.02
CA LEU A 200 32.16 -20.31 -3.16
C LEU A 200 33.46 -21.07 -2.94
N PRO A 201 33.58 -22.29 -3.48
CA PRO A 201 34.86 -22.97 -3.60
C PRO A 201 35.88 -22.08 -4.31
N HIS A 202 37.15 -22.26 -3.97
CA HIS A 202 38.23 -21.36 -4.38
C HIS A 202 38.31 -21.19 -5.91
N GLU A 203 38.16 -22.28 -6.68
CA GLU A 203 38.19 -22.25 -8.14
C GLU A 203 36.99 -21.47 -8.72
N ALA A 204 35.78 -21.73 -8.23
CA ALA A 204 34.58 -21.02 -8.66
C ALA A 204 34.61 -19.51 -8.30
N ALA A 205 35.14 -19.17 -7.13
CA ALA A 205 35.36 -17.79 -6.74
C ALA A 205 36.40 -17.10 -7.63
N ARG A 206 37.45 -17.80 -8.04
CA ARG A 206 38.44 -17.28 -8.99
C ARG A 206 37.83 -17.04 -10.37
N ASP A 207 37.01 -17.98 -10.86
CA ASP A 207 36.30 -17.83 -12.12
C ASP A 207 35.32 -16.65 -12.10
N LEU A 208 34.62 -16.45 -10.98
CA LEU A 208 33.76 -15.29 -10.77
C LEU A 208 34.55 -13.98 -10.80
N LEU A 209 35.75 -13.95 -10.19
CA LEU A 209 36.63 -12.79 -10.21
C LEU A 209 37.11 -12.47 -11.63
N HIS A 210 37.54 -13.48 -12.38
CA HIS A 210 37.94 -13.32 -13.78
C HIS A 210 36.79 -12.77 -14.63
N HIS A 211 35.58 -13.29 -14.42
CA HIS A 211 34.39 -12.83 -15.11
C HIS A 211 34.09 -11.36 -14.80
N ALA A 212 34.06 -10.99 -13.52
CA ALA A 212 33.77 -9.63 -13.07
C ALA A 212 34.85 -8.61 -13.52
N ALA A 213 36.12 -9.02 -13.60
CA ALA A 213 37.22 -8.17 -14.05
C ALA A 213 37.22 -7.91 -15.57
N GLY A 214 36.51 -8.72 -16.37
CA GLY A 214 36.31 -8.51 -17.81
C GLY A 214 37.53 -8.75 -18.72
N ARG A 215 38.70 -9.15 -18.19
CA ARG A 215 39.88 -9.58 -18.98
C ARG A 215 40.63 -10.74 -18.32
N PRO A 216 40.97 -11.81 -19.06
CA PRO A 216 41.91 -12.82 -18.59
C PRO A 216 43.35 -12.32 -18.79
N ALA A 217 43.85 -11.48 -17.88
CA ALA A 217 45.28 -11.19 -17.86
C ALA A 217 45.99 -12.28 -17.05
N ILE A 218 46.54 -13.28 -17.73
CA ILE A 218 47.37 -14.37 -17.16
C ILE A 218 48.46 -13.85 -16.20
N ALA A 219 48.85 -12.58 -16.34
CA ALA A 219 49.81 -11.89 -15.46
C ALA A 219 49.31 -11.57 -14.04
N LEU A 220 48.04 -11.83 -13.68
CA LEU A 220 47.45 -11.48 -12.37
C LEU A 220 47.01 -12.68 -11.52
N ASP A 221 47.27 -13.90 -11.97
CA ASP A 221 46.77 -15.13 -11.33
C ASP A 221 47.08 -15.22 -9.83
N SER A 222 48.32 -14.92 -9.42
CA SER A 222 48.71 -14.96 -8.00
C SER A 222 48.04 -13.87 -7.16
N ALA A 223 47.71 -12.71 -7.75
CA ALA A 223 46.99 -11.65 -7.07
C ALA A 223 45.50 -12.00 -6.91
N TYR A 224 44.92 -12.70 -7.89
CA TYR A 224 43.53 -13.16 -7.82
C TYR A 224 43.35 -14.23 -6.76
N ASP A 225 44.28 -15.19 -6.66
CA ASP A 225 44.29 -16.19 -5.59
C ASP A 225 44.37 -15.55 -4.20
N ALA A 226 45.18 -14.48 -4.06
CA ALA A 226 45.29 -13.74 -2.81
C ALA A 226 43.97 -13.05 -2.42
N VAL A 227 43.28 -12.42 -3.38
CA VAL A 227 41.95 -11.80 -3.16
C VAL A 227 40.91 -12.84 -2.77
N VAL A 228 40.80 -13.92 -3.56
CA VAL A 228 39.79 -14.96 -3.33
C VAL A 228 39.99 -15.59 -1.95
N LYS A 229 41.23 -15.87 -1.58
CA LYS A 229 41.57 -16.38 -0.24
C LYS A 229 41.18 -15.41 0.87
N ALA A 230 41.43 -14.11 0.66
CA ALA A 230 41.14 -13.09 1.64
C ALA A 230 39.64 -12.85 1.87
N VAL A 231 38.85 -12.85 0.78
CA VAL A 231 37.39 -12.71 0.87
C VAL A 231 36.69 -14.02 1.22
N GLY A 232 37.44 -15.11 1.41
CA GLY A 232 36.92 -16.43 1.77
C GLY A 232 35.93 -17.00 0.74
N GLY A 233 36.10 -16.67 -0.54
CA GLY A 233 35.17 -17.07 -1.61
C GLY A 233 33.79 -16.41 -1.56
N HIS A 234 33.58 -15.36 -0.77
CA HIS A 234 32.27 -14.71 -0.66
C HIS A 234 31.82 -14.07 -1.99
N PRO A 235 30.73 -14.52 -2.65
CA PRO A 235 30.41 -14.14 -4.03
C PRO A 235 30.31 -12.63 -4.28
N LEU A 236 29.62 -11.90 -3.39
CA LEU A 236 29.48 -10.45 -3.54
C LEU A 236 30.83 -9.73 -3.44
N CYS A 237 31.70 -10.16 -2.52
CA CYS A 237 33.01 -9.54 -2.33
C CYS A 237 33.93 -9.82 -3.51
N VAL A 238 33.89 -11.04 -4.03
CA VAL A 238 34.60 -11.46 -5.23
C VAL A 238 34.16 -10.60 -6.43
N TRP A 239 32.85 -10.42 -6.61
CA TRP A 239 32.32 -9.59 -7.69
C TRP A 239 32.75 -8.13 -7.57
N LEU A 240 32.61 -7.53 -6.37
CA LEU A 240 33.02 -6.16 -6.12
C LEU A 240 34.53 -5.95 -6.32
N ALA A 241 35.36 -6.91 -5.88
CA ALA A 241 36.80 -6.87 -6.13
C ALA A 241 37.13 -6.92 -7.64
N GLY A 242 36.39 -7.73 -8.39
CA GLY A 242 36.49 -7.79 -9.85
C GLY A 242 36.08 -6.48 -10.53
N ASP A 243 35.02 -5.83 -10.06
CA ASP A 243 34.60 -4.52 -10.58
C ASP A 243 35.64 -3.42 -10.31
N VAL A 244 36.25 -3.41 -9.12
CA VAL A 244 37.36 -2.50 -8.79
C VAL A 244 38.56 -2.75 -9.72
N LEU A 245 38.89 -4.00 -9.98
CA LEU A 245 39.93 -4.43 -10.91
C LEU A 245 39.69 -3.98 -12.35
N ARG A 246 38.46 -4.20 -12.83
CA ARG A 246 38.03 -3.83 -14.19
C ARG A 246 38.25 -2.35 -14.50
N ARG A 247 38.22 -1.49 -13.48
CA ARG A 247 38.38 -0.03 -13.60
C ARG A 247 39.83 0.44 -13.66
N GLY A 248 40.80 -0.47 -13.82
CA GLY A 248 42.17 -0.11 -14.17
C GLY A 248 43.06 0.21 -12.98
N LYS A 249 42.69 -0.24 -11.78
CA LYS A 249 43.61 -0.23 -10.64
C LYS A 249 44.64 -1.35 -10.79
N ASP A 250 45.91 -1.04 -10.48
CA ASP A 250 47.01 -1.98 -10.59
C ASP A 250 46.92 -3.11 -9.54
N PRO A 251 47.62 -4.25 -9.72
CA PRO A 251 47.69 -5.30 -8.71
C PRO A 251 48.12 -4.84 -7.30
N ALA A 252 48.86 -3.74 -7.17
CA ALA A 252 49.22 -3.18 -5.87
C ALA A 252 48.02 -2.57 -5.14
N SER A 253 47.06 -1.99 -5.87
CA SER A 253 45.78 -1.51 -5.34
C SER A 253 44.92 -2.65 -4.80
N ILE A 254 45.10 -3.88 -5.30
CA ILE A 254 44.43 -5.08 -4.80
C ILE A 254 45.01 -5.53 -3.46
N GLU A 255 46.33 -5.53 -3.31
CA GLU A 255 46.98 -5.79 -2.02
C GLU A 255 46.56 -4.74 -0.97
N ALA A 256 46.24 -3.51 -1.40
CA ALA A 256 45.69 -2.47 -0.54
C ALA A 256 44.20 -2.66 -0.17
N LEU A 257 43.40 -3.33 -1.01
CA LEU A 257 42.00 -3.71 -0.70
C LEU A 257 41.92 -4.77 0.39
N VAL A 258 42.95 -5.59 0.50
CA VAL A 258 43.10 -6.62 1.53
C VAL A 258 44.40 -6.42 2.32
N PRO A 259 44.45 -5.43 3.22
CA PRO A 259 45.57 -5.32 4.15
C PRO A 259 45.75 -6.65 4.89
N ARG A 260 47.00 -7.13 4.99
CA ARG A 260 47.35 -8.34 5.77
C ARG A 260 46.92 -8.28 7.24
N SER A 261 46.56 -7.09 7.73
CA SER A 261 46.03 -6.84 9.07
C SER A 261 44.55 -7.21 9.24
N LEU A 262 43.78 -7.32 8.15
CA LEU A 262 42.38 -7.77 8.24
C LEU A 262 42.36 -9.28 8.48
N ARG A 263 41.61 -9.71 9.50
CA ARG A 263 41.61 -11.10 9.97
C ARG A 263 40.33 -11.85 9.61
N THR A 264 39.27 -11.13 9.24
CA THR A 264 37.97 -11.73 8.90
C THR A 264 37.51 -11.38 7.49
N ALA A 265 36.69 -12.26 6.90
CA ALA A 265 36.04 -12.00 5.62
C ALA A 265 35.09 -10.78 5.67
N GLU A 266 34.55 -10.45 6.85
CA GLU A 266 33.67 -9.29 7.05
C GLU A 266 34.43 -7.97 7.03
N GLU A 267 35.57 -7.91 7.70
CA GLU A 267 36.47 -6.75 7.61
C GLU A 267 36.93 -6.52 6.17
N THR A 268 37.24 -7.61 5.46
CA THR A 268 37.64 -7.56 4.05
C THR A 268 36.48 -7.09 3.15
N MET A 269 35.27 -7.59 3.39
CA MET A 269 34.06 -7.16 2.70
C MET A 269 33.79 -5.66 2.91
N ASN A 270 33.84 -5.20 4.15
CA ASN A 270 33.64 -3.80 4.49
C ASN A 270 34.70 -2.93 3.81
N SER A 271 35.97 -3.35 3.81
CA SER A 271 37.06 -2.65 3.10
C SER A 271 36.81 -2.51 1.59
N ILE A 272 36.34 -3.59 0.94
CA ILE A 272 36.04 -3.60 -0.50
C ILE A 272 34.83 -2.69 -0.80
N ILE A 273 33.77 -2.78 0.00
CA ILE A 273 32.58 -1.92 -0.14
C ILE A 273 32.97 -0.46 0.09
N THR A 274 33.71 -0.16 1.16
CA THR A 274 34.25 1.18 1.44
C THR A 274 35.05 1.71 0.26
N THR A 275 35.92 0.90 -0.35
CA THR A 275 36.69 1.34 -1.52
C THR A 275 35.79 1.58 -2.73
N THR A 276 34.81 0.71 -2.97
CA THR A 276 33.82 0.87 -4.05
C THR A 276 33.03 2.17 -3.88
N ILE A 277 32.69 2.51 -2.64
CA ILE A 277 32.02 3.74 -2.25
C ILE A 277 32.93 4.96 -2.44
N ILE A 278 34.20 4.90 -1.99
CA ILE A 278 35.19 5.96 -2.18
C ILE A 278 35.43 6.21 -3.68
N ASP A 279 35.41 5.17 -4.50
CA ASP A 279 35.58 5.24 -5.95
C ASP A 279 34.37 5.87 -6.68
N LEU A 280 33.25 6.14 -5.99
CA LEU A 280 32.20 7.02 -6.52
C LEU A 280 32.65 8.49 -6.51
N GLY A 281 33.69 8.82 -5.73
CA GLY A 281 34.16 10.18 -5.50
C GLY A 281 33.16 11.03 -4.73
N ASN A 282 33.31 12.35 -4.79
CA ASN A 282 32.35 13.32 -4.24
C ASN A 282 31.33 13.77 -5.30
N GLY A 283 31.00 12.88 -6.23
CA GLY A 283 30.13 13.17 -7.36
C GLY A 283 28.65 12.89 -7.08
N HIS A 284 27.85 13.12 -8.11
CA HIS A 284 26.41 12.88 -8.14
C HIS A 284 25.99 11.50 -7.60
N ASP A 285 26.64 10.43 -8.05
CA ASP A 285 26.33 9.05 -7.66
C ASP A 285 26.53 8.79 -6.15
N ARG A 286 27.54 9.44 -5.56
CA ARG A 286 27.83 9.35 -4.12
C ARG A 286 26.72 10.01 -3.31
N THR A 287 26.28 11.19 -3.72
CA THR A 287 25.18 11.91 -3.07
C THR A 287 23.86 11.13 -3.17
N VAL A 288 23.58 10.49 -4.32
CA VAL A 288 22.43 9.58 -4.47
C VAL A 288 22.52 8.42 -3.49
N LEU A 289 23.69 7.77 -3.36
CA LEU A 289 23.88 6.67 -2.42
C LEU A 289 23.70 7.09 -0.97
N ASP A 290 24.38 8.17 -0.55
CA ASP A 290 24.31 8.66 0.83
C ASP A 290 22.88 9.04 1.21
N THR A 291 22.16 9.70 0.31
CA THR A 291 20.76 10.07 0.55
C THR A 291 19.88 8.82 0.62
N ALA A 292 19.92 7.98 -0.42
CA ALA A 292 19.05 6.81 -0.54
C ALA A 292 19.24 5.78 0.59
N ALA A 293 20.45 5.64 1.12
CA ALA A 293 20.77 4.67 2.17
C ALA A 293 20.11 5.00 3.52
N PHE A 294 19.77 6.27 3.76
CA PHE A 294 19.18 6.72 5.03
C PHE A 294 17.72 7.16 4.92
N LEU A 295 17.10 7.04 3.75
CA LEU A 295 15.66 7.23 3.60
C LEU A 295 14.87 6.15 4.37
N HIS A 296 13.72 6.55 4.89
CA HIS A 296 12.79 5.63 5.55
C HIS A 296 12.16 4.71 4.52
N GLY A 297 12.52 3.43 4.51
CA GLY A 297 12.00 2.51 3.52
C GLY A 297 13.04 1.52 3.02
N GLN A 298 12.58 0.50 2.31
CA GLN A 298 13.49 -0.34 1.53
C GLN A 298 13.52 0.11 0.07
N ILE A 299 12.37 0.42 -0.50
CA ILE A 299 12.24 0.84 -1.90
C ILE A 299 12.29 2.37 -1.94
N GLN A 300 13.33 2.84 -2.61
CA GLN A 300 13.64 4.25 -2.85
C GLN A 300 13.20 4.63 -4.26
N HIS A 301 12.51 5.75 -4.37
CA HIS A 301 12.13 6.30 -5.66
C HIS A 301 13.10 7.42 -6.05
N PRO A 302 13.56 7.46 -7.33
CA PRO A 302 14.44 8.50 -7.83
C PRO A 302 13.95 9.91 -7.54
N ALA A 303 12.64 10.13 -7.65
CA ALA A 303 12.07 11.44 -7.40
C ALA A 303 12.17 11.90 -5.94
N THR A 304 12.15 10.98 -4.97
CA THR A 304 12.38 11.32 -3.56
C THR A 304 13.83 11.74 -3.35
N VAL A 305 14.78 11.03 -3.96
CA VAL A 305 16.20 11.41 -3.87
C VAL A 305 16.46 12.73 -4.58
N ALA A 306 15.89 12.92 -5.78
CA ALA A 306 15.97 14.17 -6.54
C ALA A 306 15.55 15.37 -5.69
N GLU A 307 14.40 15.28 -5.03
CA GLU A 307 13.90 16.35 -4.15
C GLU A 307 14.85 16.65 -3.00
N LEU A 308 15.34 15.62 -2.30
CA LEU A 308 16.20 15.79 -1.12
C LEU A 308 17.62 16.25 -1.44
N THR A 309 18.06 16.07 -2.69
CA THR A 309 19.40 16.43 -3.17
C THR A 309 19.41 17.68 -4.04
N GLY A 310 18.24 18.13 -4.52
CA GLY A 310 18.12 19.20 -5.52
C GLY A 310 18.49 18.76 -6.94
N TYR A 311 18.64 17.46 -7.20
CA TYR A 311 18.88 16.91 -8.53
C TYR A 311 17.59 16.78 -9.35
N SER A 312 17.72 16.59 -10.65
CA SER A 312 16.60 16.13 -11.47
C SER A 312 16.31 14.64 -11.24
N VAL A 313 15.10 14.20 -11.60
CA VAL A 313 14.71 12.79 -11.52
C VAL A 313 15.60 11.91 -12.41
N GLU A 314 15.90 12.37 -13.63
CA GLU A 314 16.79 11.69 -14.58
C GLU A 314 18.19 11.51 -14.00
N GLN A 315 18.75 12.57 -13.39
CA GLN A 315 20.02 12.45 -12.68
C GLN A 315 19.93 11.41 -11.56
N ALA A 316 18.92 11.47 -10.69
CA ALA A 316 18.77 10.45 -9.62
C ALA A 316 18.64 9.02 -10.19
N GLU A 317 17.95 8.82 -11.31
CA GLU A 317 17.85 7.54 -12.02
C GLU A 317 19.19 7.06 -12.58
N ASP A 318 19.97 7.95 -13.20
CA ASP A 318 21.33 7.65 -13.67
C ASP A 318 22.22 7.23 -12.50
N GLY A 319 22.14 7.95 -11.38
CA GLY A 319 22.86 7.62 -10.15
C GLY A 319 22.49 6.22 -9.65
N PHE A 320 21.20 5.90 -9.56
CA PHE A 320 20.75 4.56 -9.18
C PHE A 320 21.18 3.47 -10.17
N THR A 321 21.21 3.76 -11.47
CA THR A 321 21.72 2.86 -12.50
C THR A 321 23.19 2.54 -12.26
N VAL A 322 24.02 3.57 -12.00
CA VAL A 322 25.41 3.38 -11.61
C VAL A 322 25.50 2.54 -10.33
N LEU A 323 24.71 2.81 -9.30
CA LEU A 323 24.72 2.03 -8.06
C LEU A 323 24.33 0.56 -8.28
N CYS A 324 23.39 0.27 -9.19
CA CYS A 324 23.05 -1.10 -9.58
C CYS A 324 24.22 -1.78 -10.30
N ASP A 325 24.86 -1.08 -11.25
CA ASP A 325 26.05 -1.59 -11.95
C ASP A 325 27.19 -1.88 -10.97
N ARG A 326 27.36 -1.03 -9.94
CA ARG A 326 28.34 -1.21 -8.86
C ARG A 326 27.91 -2.24 -7.81
N ASN A 327 26.75 -2.89 -7.95
CA ASN A 327 26.20 -3.84 -6.98
C ASN A 327 26.08 -3.26 -5.56
N LEU A 328 25.79 -1.97 -5.46
CA LEU A 328 25.45 -1.26 -4.22
C LEU A 328 23.93 -1.11 -4.03
N ALA A 329 23.15 -1.27 -5.11
CA ALA A 329 21.69 -1.24 -5.10
C ALA A 329 21.10 -2.36 -5.99
N ASP A 330 19.82 -2.67 -5.78
CA ASP A 330 19.02 -3.54 -6.64
C ASP A 330 17.75 -2.78 -7.12
N MET A 331 17.32 -2.99 -8.35
CA MET A 331 16.00 -2.55 -8.80
C MET A 331 14.90 -3.51 -8.30
N ARG A 332 13.86 -3.00 -7.64
CA ARG A 332 12.71 -3.78 -7.14
C ARG A 332 11.40 -2.99 -7.19
N GLY A 333 10.33 -3.62 -7.67
CA GLY A 333 8.97 -3.06 -7.58
C GLY A 333 8.79 -1.67 -8.20
N GLY A 334 9.57 -1.32 -9.22
CA GLY A 334 9.56 0.02 -9.82
C GLY A 334 10.36 1.09 -9.07
N GLY A 335 11.18 0.70 -8.09
CA GLY A 335 12.15 1.56 -7.42
C GLY A 335 13.48 0.84 -7.17
N TYR A 336 14.27 1.36 -6.23
CA TYR A 336 15.63 0.89 -5.95
C TYR A 336 15.81 0.57 -4.47
N VAL A 337 16.57 -0.48 -4.15
CA VAL A 337 16.88 -0.87 -2.78
C VAL A 337 18.38 -0.81 -2.60
N ILE A 338 18.87 0.06 -1.71
CA ILE A 338 20.28 0.04 -1.31
C ILE A 338 20.53 -1.25 -0.55
N ARG A 339 21.62 -1.95 -0.90
CA ARG A 339 21.97 -3.22 -0.28
C ARG A 339 22.37 -3.01 1.17
N ALA A 340 21.94 -3.92 2.05
CA ALA A 340 22.15 -3.79 3.49
C ALA A 340 23.64 -3.72 3.85
N GLU A 341 24.50 -4.41 3.09
CA GLU A 341 25.95 -4.39 3.23
C GLU A 341 26.53 -3.00 2.94
N ALA A 342 26.00 -2.30 1.92
CA ALA A 342 26.38 -0.93 1.60
C ALA A 342 25.88 0.03 2.69
N THR A 343 24.62 -0.11 3.13
CA THR A 343 24.07 0.70 4.22
C THR A 343 24.87 0.56 5.52
N GLY A 344 25.26 -0.66 5.91
CA GLY A 344 26.05 -0.89 7.12
C GLY A 344 27.43 -0.22 7.09
N VAL A 345 28.09 -0.21 5.92
CA VAL A 345 29.35 0.54 5.75
C VAL A 345 29.10 2.06 5.82
N LEU A 346 28.01 2.54 5.21
CA LEU A 346 27.65 3.95 5.23
C LEU A 346 27.32 4.45 6.64
N GLU A 347 26.73 3.62 7.50
CA GLU A 347 26.45 3.96 8.90
C GLU A 347 27.72 4.35 9.67
N HIS A 348 28.88 3.82 9.27
CA HIS A 348 30.18 4.18 9.84
C HIS A 348 30.87 5.33 9.10
N MET A 349 30.66 5.46 7.78
CA MET A 349 31.31 6.49 6.96
C MET A 349 30.62 7.85 7.05
N VAL A 350 29.30 7.87 7.22
CA VAL A 350 28.49 9.10 7.24
C VAL A 350 28.23 9.49 8.69
N PRO A 351 28.56 10.72 9.13
CA PRO A 351 28.32 11.16 10.50
C PRO A 351 26.84 11.01 10.90
N VAL A 352 26.57 10.56 12.14
CA VAL A 352 25.19 10.35 12.64
C VAL A 352 24.30 11.58 12.45
N GLY A 353 24.84 12.79 12.68
CA GLY A 353 24.09 14.03 12.47
C GLY A 353 23.65 14.26 11.01
N GLU A 354 24.44 13.79 10.04
CA GLU A 354 24.09 13.84 8.62
C GLU A 354 23.04 12.77 8.27
N GLN A 355 23.17 11.56 8.82
CA GLN A 355 22.14 10.53 8.67
C GLN A 355 20.79 10.99 9.21
N ASP A 356 20.79 11.62 10.39
CA ASP A 356 19.58 12.14 11.02
C ASP A 356 19.00 13.34 10.28
N ARG A 357 19.86 14.18 9.67
CA ARG A 357 19.44 15.25 8.76
C ARG A 357 18.68 14.70 7.55
N ILE A 358 19.21 13.64 6.91
CA ILE A 358 18.55 12.99 5.76
C ILE A 358 17.22 12.36 6.17
N ARG A 359 17.18 11.63 7.29
CA ARG A 359 15.95 11.04 7.84
C ARG A 359 14.88 12.09 8.14
N ALA A 360 15.27 13.18 8.81
CA ALA A 360 14.37 14.30 9.09
C ALA A 360 13.83 14.93 7.79
N ALA A 361 14.70 15.21 6.81
CA ALA A 361 14.28 15.75 5.53
C ALA A 361 13.32 14.81 4.78
N HIS A 362 13.50 13.50 4.90
CA HIS A 362 12.57 12.52 4.34
C HIS A 362 11.21 12.51 5.07
N CYS A 363 11.17 12.67 6.39
CA CYS A 363 9.92 12.87 7.12
C CYS A 363 9.17 14.13 6.63
N ASP A 364 9.88 15.23 6.43
CA ASP A 364 9.32 16.48 5.92
C ASP A 364 8.78 16.32 4.49
N TYR A 365 9.51 15.60 3.64
CA TYR A 365 9.08 15.23 2.30
C TYR A 365 7.79 14.42 2.30
N LEU A 366 7.74 13.34 3.10
CA LEU A 366 6.56 12.47 3.20
C LEU A 366 5.35 13.21 3.78
N THR A 367 5.58 14.09 4.77
CA THR A 367 4.53 14.94 5.36
C THR A 367 4.01 15.93 4.34
N SER A 368 4.89 16.56 3.54
CA SER A 368 4.52 17.53 2.51
C SER A 368 3.75 16.88 1.36
N CYS A 369 4.22 15.73 0.86
CA CYS A 369 3.53 14.98 -0.19
C CYS A 369 2.18 14.46 0.29
N GLY A 370 2.11 13.86 1.49
CA GLY A 370 0.86 13.42 2.10
C GLY A 370 -0.10 14.58 2.31
N GLY A 371 0.38 15.72 2.83
CA GLY A 371 -0.41 16.93 3.03
C GLY A 371 -0.95 17.52 1.74
N TYR A 372 -0.13 17.58 0.67
CA TYR A 372 -0.56 18.01 -0.65
C TYR A 372 -1.64 17.11 -1.22
N LEU A 373 -1.44 15.78 -1.19
CA LEU A 373 -2.43 14.83 -1.65
C LEU A 373 -3.69 14.97 -0.79
N ASN A 374 -3.60 14.92 0.54
CA ASN A 374 -4.75 15.12 1.41
C ASN A 374 -5.50 16.42 1.07
N GLY A 375 -4.81 17.54 0.82
CA GLY A 375 -5.40 18.79 0.34
C GLY A 375 -6.11 18.69 -1.01
N LEU A 376 -5.57 17.92 -1.97
CA LEU A 376 -6.20 17.67 -3.27
C LEU A 376 -7.49 16.85 -3.19
N TYR A 377 -7.53 15.79 -2.39
CA TYR A 377 -8.71 14.91 -2.29
C TYR A 377 -9.71 15.38 -1.23
N LYS A 378 -9.20 16.03 -0.18
CA LYS A 378 -9.94 16.49 0.99
C LYS A 378 -9.42 17.86 1.41
N PRO A 379 -9.83 18.95 0.74
CA PRO A 379 -9.53 20.33 1.15
C PRO A 379 -10.29 20.73 2.44
N HIS A 380 -10.36 19.84 3.44
CA HIS A 380 -11.24 19.93 4.62
C HIS A 380 -10.50 19.95 5.94
N ARG A 381 -9.18 20.00 5.97
CA ARG A 381 -8.43 19.91 7.23
C ARG A 381 -7.41 21.01 7.29
N TRP A 382 -7.56 21.90 8.29
CA TRP A 382 -6.55 22.60 9.12
C TRP A 382 -5.26 23.17 8.48
N ILE A 383 -5.08 22.98 7.18
CA ILE A 383 -3.83 23.00 6.41
C ILE A 383 -4.17 23.38 4.97
N ILE A 384 -5.01 24.39 4.76
CA ILE A 384 -5.06 25.06 3.46
C ILE A 384 -4.37 26.40 3.67
N GLY A 385 -3.06 26.41 3.42
CA GLY A 385 -2.29 27.64 3.55
C GLY A 385 -0.88 27.46 3.04
N GLU A 386 0.03 27.04 3.91
CA GLU A 386 1.46 26.98 3.61
C GLU A 386 1.94 25.60 3.17
N LYS A 387 1.67 24.54 3.96
CA LYS A 387 2.22 23.20 3.67
C LYS A 387 1.69 22.57 2.37
N VAL A 388 0.45 22.84 1.97
CA VAL A 388 -0.11 22.39 0.67
C VAL A 388 0.52 23.14 -0.51
N ARG A 389 0.84 24.43 -0.35
CA ARG A 389 1.57 25.21 -1.37
C ARG A 389 3.00 24.72 -1.51
N ALA A 390 3.69 24.48 -0.38
CA ALA A 390 5.01 23.86 -0.39
C ALA A 390 4.97 22.47 -1.05
N GLY A 391 4.08 21.57 -0.63
CA GLY A 391 4.01 20.21 -1.20
C GLY A 391 3.72 20.15 -2.71
N ARG A 392 3.10 21.17 -3.31
CA ARG A 392 2.95 21.28 -4.79
C ARG A 392 4.30 21.35 -5.51
N GLU A 393 5.29 22.01 -4.90
CA GLU A 393 6.63 22.19 -5.46
C GLU A 393 7.49 20.92 -5.29
N HIS A 394 7.21 20.11 -4.27
CA HIS A 394 8.00 18.92 -3.91
C HIS A 394 7.52 17.62 -4.57
N MET A 395 6.47 17.67 -5.41
CA MET A 395 5.97 16.48 -6.10
C MET A 395 6.88 16.14 -7.31
N PRO A 396 7.18 14.85 -7.54
CA PRO A 396 8.04 14.40 -8.65
C PRO A 396 7.70 15.03 -10.02
N ALA A 397 8.71 15.45 -10.78
CA ALA A 397 8.53 15.77 -12.19
C ALA A 397 8.10 14.49 -12.94
N GLY A 398 6.86 14.46 -13.45
CA GLY A 398 6.23 13.27 -14.03
C GLY A 398 4.93 12.86 -13.33
N PHE A 399 4.74 13.27 -12.08
CA PHE A 399 3.45 13.20 -11.40
C PHE A 399 2.42 14.16 -12.06
N GLY A 400 2.91 15.15 -12.81
CA GLY A 400 2.05 16.16 -13.41
C GLY A 400 1.48 17.06 -12.33
N ARG A 401 1.29 18.34 -12.64
CA ARG A 401 0.54 19.23 -11.76
C ARG A 401 -0.87 18.61 -11.63
N PHE A 402 -1.15 17.94 -10.51
CA PHE A 402 -2.34 17.09 -10.33
C PHE A 402 -3.66 17.87 -10.36
N CYS A 403 -3.60 19.20 -10.46
CA CYS A 403 -4.72 20.08 -10.75
C CYS A 403 -4.17 21.41 -11.28
N THR A 404 -4.48 21.77 -12.53
CA THR A 404 -4.40 23.15 -13.04
C THR A 404 -5.73 23.88 -12.86
N CYS A 405 -6.66 23.31 -12.08
CA CYS A 405 -7.99 23.85 -11.80
C CYS A 405 -7.99 25.17 -11.00
N GLU A 406 -6.84 25.82 -10.85
CA GLU A 406 -6.75 27.24 -10.48
C GLU A 406 -7.06 28.17 -11.67
N GLY A 407 -7.19 27.65 -12.89
CA GLY A 407 -7.66 28.38 -14.09
C GLY A 407 -9.02 27.90 -14.57
N GLU A 408 -9.77 28.77 -15.25
CA GLU A 408 -11.09 28.54 -15.86
C GLU A 408 -11.26 27.09 -16.34
N HIS A 409 -12.30 26.43 -15.83
CA HIS A 409 -12.63 25.04 -16.09
C HIS A 409 -12.55 24.71 -17.59
N ASP A 410 -11.57 23.90 -17.97
CA ASP A 410 -11.63 23.12 -19.21
C ASP A 410 -12.32 21.78 -18.89
N PRO A 411 -13.61 21.61 -19.26
CA PRO A 411 -14.37 20.40 -18.99
C PRO A 411 -13.86 19.17 -19.77
N GLU A 412 -12.99 19.33 -20.77
CA GLU A 412 -12.47 18.19 -21.55
C GLU A 412 -11.32 17.44 -20.85
N THR A 413 -10.69 18.03 -19.82
CA THR A 413 -9.47 17.47 -19.21
C THR A 413 -9.67 16.63 -17.95
N GLY A 414 -10.91 16.23 -17.63
CA GLY A 414 -11.36 15.25 -16.62
C GLY A 414 -10.39 14.87 -15.48
N CYS A 415 -10.84 14.89 -14.22
CA CYS A 415 -10.02 14.59 -13.04
C CYS A 415 -9.62 13.09 -12.91
N HIS A 416 -9.03 12.49 -13.95
CA HIS A 416 -8.51 11.12 -14.05
C HIS A 416 -7.27 10.87 -13.17
N LYS A 417 -6.83 11.89 -12.43
CA LYS A 417 -5.56 11.90 -11.71
C LYS A 417 -5.71 11.54 -10.21
N LYS A 418 -6.92 11.22 -9.74
CA LYS A 418 -7.13 10.79 -8.34
C LYS A 418 -6.64 9.36 -8.04
N ARG A 419 -6.61 8.46 -9.03
CA ARG A 419 -6.18 7.08 -8.77
C ARG A 419 -4.65 6.96 -8.61
N PRO A 420 -3.82 7.56 -9.49
CA PRO A 420 -2.36 7.46 -9.37
C PRO A 420 -1.80 8.03 -8.05
N GLY A 421 -2.39 9.10 -7.50
CA GLY A 421 -1.95 9.64 -6.22
C GLY A 421 -2.25 8.71 -5.04
N LEU A 422 -3.42 8.05 -5.04
CA LEU A 422 -3.75 7.03 -4.02
C LEU A 422 -2.87 5.79 -4.15
N ASP A 423 -2.59 5.34 -5.38
CA ASP A 423 -1.70 4.19 -5.62
C ASP A 423 -0.25 4.51 -5.20
N TRP A 424 0.23 5.75 -5.43
CA TRP A 424 1.52 6.19 -4.93
C TRP A 424 1.57 6.24 -3.40
N MET A 425 0.53 6.79 -2.75
CA MET A 425 0.45 6.75 -1.29
C MET A 425 0.52 5.30 -0.80
N ALA A 426 -0.26 4.40 -1.39
CA ALA A 426 -0.21 2.98 -1.03
C ALA A 426 1.21 2.39 -1.13
N GLY A 427 1.96 2.71 -2.19
CA GLY A 427 3.35 2.28 -2.34
C GLY A 427 4.32 2.90 -1.32
N GLN A 428 3.99 4.07 -0.76
CA GLN A 428 4.80 4.78 0.23
C GLN A 428 4.38 4.51 1.69
N THR A 429 3.27 3.83 1.93
CA THR A 429 2.80 3.51 3.30
C THR A 429 3.88 2.87 4.18
N PRO A 430 4.68 1.89 3.70
CA PRO A 430 5.78 1.33 4.50
C PRO A 430 6.85 2.37 4.88
N ASN A 431 7.13 3.32 3.99
CA ASN A 431 8.10 4.40 4.21
C ASN A 431 7.60 5.37 5.27
N MET A 432 6.32 5.74 5.19
CA MET A 432 5.67 6.58 6.18
C MET A 432 5.59 5.91 7.57
N ILE A 433 5.25 4.63 7.67
CA ILE A 433 5.23 3.92 8.96
C ILE A 433 6.62 3.94 9.62
N ARG A 434 7.68 3.72 8.84
CA ARG A 434 9.07 3.78 9.34
C ARG A 434 9.47 5.19 9.78
N ALA A 435 9.08 6.21 9.02
CA ALA A 435 9.27 7.62 9.38
C ALA A 435 8.56 7.96 10.70
N TYR A 436 7.30 7.54 10.85
CA TYR A 436 6.54 7.67 12.09
C TYR A 436 7.26 7.00 13.27
N MET A 437 7.69 5.75 13.11
CA MET A 437 8.38 5.01 14.19
C MET A 437 9.72 5.65 14.57
N TRP A 438 10.42 6.25 13.60
CA TRP A 438 11.64 7.01 13.87
C TRP A 438 11.32 8.28 14.66
N LEU A 439 10.37 9.12 14.21
CA LEU A 439 9.94 10.32 14.93
C LEU A 439 9.46 10.00 16.35
N PHE A 440 8.66 8.95 16.51
CA PHE A 440 8.15 8.51 17.80
C PHE A 440 9.28 8.13 18.76
N ARG A 441 10.29 7.36 18.30
CA ARG A 441 11.46 7.00 19.12
C ARG A 441 12.32 8.20 19.49
N GLN A 442 12.40 9.19 18.62
CA GLN A 442 13.08 10.47 18.87
C GLN A 442 12.24 11.42 19.76
N GLN A 443 11.07 10.99 20.24
CA GLN A 443 10.13 11.81 21.02
C GLN A 443 9.64 13.06 20.27
N ARG A 444 9.71 13.07 18.95
CA ARG A 444 9.23 14.14 18.06
C ARG A 444 7.73 13.93 17.77
N TYR A 445 6.92 13.88 18.83
CA TYR A 445 5.51 13.47 18.75
C TYR A 445 4.64 14.41 17.90
N LEU A 446 4.93 15.71 17.93
CA LEU A 446 4.21 16.70 17.11
C LEU A 446 4.33 16.34 15.62
N GLU A 447 5.55 16.16 15.15
CA GLU A 447 5.84 15.81 13.75
C GLU A 447 5.30 14.43 13.38
N ALA A 448 5.37 13.46 14.30
CA ALA A 448 4.75 12.16 14.10
C ALA A 448 3.24 12.31 13.88
N GLY A 449 2.58 13.21 14.61
CA GLY A 449 1.16 13.52 14.45
C GLY A 449 0.84 14.23 13.14
N GLU A 450 1.70 15.15 12.70
CA GLU A 450 1.56 15.82 11.40
C GLU A 450 1.72 14.85 10.24
N LEU A 451 2.70 13.94 10.33
CA LEU A 451 2.89 12.86 9.36
C LEU A 451 1.65 11.96 9.33
N LEU A 452 1.10 11.57 10.49
CA LEU A 452 -0.14 10.79 10.49
C LEU A 452 -1.30 11.58 9.84
N GLU A 453 -1.46 12.86 10.19
CA GLU A 453 -2.52 13.68 9.60
C GLU A 453 -2.41 13.83 8.07
N ALA A 454 -1.19 14.01 7.56
CA ALA A 454 -0.91 14.07 6.13
C ALA A 454 -1.34 12.79 5.39
N TRP A 455 -1.27 11.64 6.07
CA TRP A 455 -1.53 10.33 5.46
C TRP A 455 -2.94 9.80 5.69
N ALA A 456 -3.76 10.50 6.49
CA ALA A 456 -5.11 10.07 6.85
C ALA A 456 -5.97 9.70 5.62
N LEU A 457 -5.83 10.41 4.50
CA LEU A 457 -6.58 10.13 3.28
C LEU A 457 -6.38 8.70 2.77
N HIS A 458 -5.13 8.23 2.71
CA HIS A 458 -4.79 6.91 2.18
C HIS A 458 -5.60 5.83 2.92
N TYR A 459 -5.64 5.90 4.25
CA TYR A 459 -6.36 4.94 5.08
C TYR A 459 -7.87 4.99 4.91
N ILE A 460 -8.43 6.17 4.67
CA ILE A 460 -9.88 6.31 4.44
C ILE A 460 -10.30 5.64 3.13
N HIS A 461 -9.39 5.57 2.16
CA HIS A 461 -9.65 4.96 0.85
C HIS A 461 -9.09 3.54 0.70
N ALA A 462 -8.20 3.10 1.59
CA ALA A 462 -7.61 1.76 1.60
C ALA A 462 -8.52 0.67 2.22
N GLY A 463 -9.73 1.04 2.65
CA GLY A 463 -10.71 0.11 3.25
C GLY A 463 -10.24 -0.47 4.59
N ASP A 464 -10.74 -1.66 4.91
CA ASP A 464 -10.50 -2.32 6.21
C ASP A 464 -9.02 -2.61 6.47
N SER A 465 -8.24 -2.94 5.42
CA SER A 465 -6.82 -3.27 5.55
C SER A 465 -5.97 -2.09 6.03
N GLY A 466 -6.18 -0.89 5.48
CA GLY A 466 -5.48 0.30 5.94
C GLY A 466 -5.86 0.69 7.37
N THR A 467 -7.12 0.46 7.74
CA THR A 467 -7.62 0.79 9.08
C THR A 467 -6.90 -0.01 10.17
N ALA A 468 -6.58 -1.28 9.92
CA ALA A 468 -5.88 -2.16 10.85
C ALA A 468 -4.43 -1.70 11.14
N GLU A 469 -3.70 -1.26 10.13
CA GLU A 469 -2.31 -0.76 10.29
C GLU A 469 -2.25 0.62 10.95
N TRP A 470 -3.27 1.46 10.68
CA TRP A 470 -3.30 2.84 11.11
C TRP A 470 -3.68 3.03 12.57
N MET A 471 -4.71 2.30 13.02
CA MET A 471 -5.29 2.44 14.36
C MET A 471 -4.23 2.39 15.48
N PRO A 472 -3.29 1.44 15.51
CA PRO A 472 -2.30 1.34 16.59
C PRO A 472 -1.33 2.52 16.63
N LEU A 473 -0.99 3.11 15.47
CA LEU A 473 -0.12 4.29 15.41
C LEU A 473 -0.80 5.51 16.04
N VAL A 474 -2.08 5.71 15.74
CA VAL A 474 -2.84 6.83 16.32
C VAL A 474 -3.07 6.60 17.82
N LEU A 475 -3.45 5.39 18.23
CA LEU A 475 -3.65 5.05 19.65
C LEU A 475 -2.36 5.21 20.48
N GLY A 476 -1.21 4.83 19.95
CA GLY A 476 0.08 5.01 20.61
C GLY A 476 0.49 6.48 20.75
N LEU A 477 0.09 7.32 19.78
CA LEU A 477 0.45 8.73 19.73
C LEU A 477 -0.44 9.62 20.60
N VAL A 478 -1.75 9.34 20.68
CA VAL A 478 -2.72 10.20 21.39
C VAL A 478 -2.31 10.53 22.83
N PRO A 479 -1.89 9.56 23.68
CA PRO A 479 -1.43 9.88 25.03
C PRO A 479 -0.22 10.82 25.04
N LYS A 480 0.70 10.67 24.08
CA LYS A 480 1.91 11.51 23.99
C LYS A 480 1.60 12.95 23.58
N LEU A 481 0.62 13.13 22.71
CA LEU A 481 0.15 14.48 22.33
C LEU A 481 -0.66 15.15 23.45
N ALA A 482 -1.33 14.38 24.31
CA ALA A 482 -2.09 14.92 25.43
C ALA A 482 -1.20 15.63 26.46
N ASP A 483 0.07 15.22 26.55
CA ASP A 483 1.09 15.80 27.43
C ASP A 483 1.68 17.12 26.88
N LEU A 484 1.40 17.48 25.63
CA LEU A 484 1.90 18.72 25.03
C LEU A 484 1.09 19.94 25.49
N PRO A 485 1.71 21.13 25.60
CA PRO A 485 1.00 22.37 25.94
C PRO A 485 -0.08 22.76 24.91
N ASP A 486 0.21 22.54 23.62
CA ASP A 486 -0.77 22.72 22.55
C ASP A 486 -1.60 21.46 22.38
N ARG A 487 -2.91 21.58 22.65
CA ARG A 487 -3.86 20.47 22.51
C ARG A 487 -4.41 20.28 21.11
N MET A 488 -4.09 21.16 20.16
CA MET A 488 -4.60 21.05 18.80
C MET A 488 -4.16 19.75 18.09
N PRO A 489 -2.87 19.35 18.12
CA PRO A 489 -2.43 18.10 17.52
C PRO A 489 -3.14 16.88 18.12
N TRP A 490 -3.29 16.85 19.46
CA TRP A 490 -4.03 15.81 20.16
C TRP A 490 -5.48 15.73 19.68
N PHE A 491 -6.18 16.87 19.63
CA PHE A 491 -7.57 16.94 19.21
C PHE A 491 -7.77 16.39 17.80
N ARG A 492 -6.87 16.73 16.86
CA ARG A 492 -6.92 16.21 15.50
C ARG A 492 -6.79 14.69 15.46
N GLN A 493 -5.91 14.10 16.27
CA GLN A 493 -5.78 12.64 16.36
C GLN A 493 -7.00 11.98 17.00
N VAL A 494 -7.62 12.61 18.00
CA VAL A 494 -8.89 12.13 18.60
C VAL A 494 -10.02 12.12 17.57
N VAL A 495 -10.15 13.19 16.77
CA VAL A 495 -11.12 13.22 15.65
C VAL A 495 -10.80 12.13 14.63
N GLN A 496 -9.53 11.87 14.33
CA GLN A 496 -9.14 10.76 13.46
C GLN A 496 -9.53 9.40 14.02
N LEU A 497 -9.28 9.11 15.31
CA LEU A 497 -9.71 7.88 15.96
C LEU A 497 -11.21 7.66 15.83
N SER A 498 -12.03 8.70 16.05
CA SER A 498 -13.47 8.58 15.86
C SER A 498 -13.85 8.13 14.45
N PHE A 499 -13.15 8.66 13.43
CA PHE A 499 -13.40 8.31 12.03
C PHE A 499 -12.90 6.90 11.69
N ILE A 500 -11.79 6.50 12.28
CA ILE A 500 -11.20 5.17 12.12
C ILE A 500 -12.15 4.10 12.67
N TYR A 501 -12.67 4.30 13.90
CA TYR A 501 -13.67 3.40 14.48
C TYR A 501 -15.01 3.42 13.72
N PHE A 502 -15.40 4.58 13.17
CA PHE A 502 -16.52 4.67 12.23
C PHE A 502 -16.31 3.73 11.02
N CYS A 503 -15.15 3.78 10.37
CA CYS A 503 -14.84 2.94 9.22
C CYS A 503 -14.80 1.45 9.60
N ALA A 504 -14.30 1.12 10.79
CA ALA A 504 -14.27 -0.24 11.32
C ALA A 504 -15.65 -0.77 11.77
N GLY A 505 -16.71 0.05 11.70
CA GLY A 505 -18.05 -0.33 12.16
C GLY A 505 -18.22 -0.42 13.68
N ASP A 506 -17.27 0.11 14.46
CA ASP A 506 -17.30 0.08 15.92
C ASP A 506 -17.96 1.36 16.46
N ALA A 507 -19.30 1.32 16.54
CA ALA A 507 -20.09 2.47 16.97
C ALA A 507 -19.76 2.94 18.40
N ALA A 508 -19.45 2.02 19.31
CA ALA A 508 -19.19 2.34 20.71
C ALA A 508 -17.90 3.15 20.86
N ASN A 509 -16.80 2.70 20.23
CA ASN A 509 -15.54 3.43 20.26
C ASN A 509 -15.61 4.71 19.42
N ALA A 510 -16.31 4.70 18.28
CA ALA A 510 -16.54 5.93 17.52
C ALA A 510 -17.22 7.00 18.39
N LEU A 511 -18.29 6.63 19.12
CA LEU A 511 -19.00 7.53 20.03
C LEU A 511 -18.09 8.03 21.15
N LEU A 512 -17.36 7.14 21.84
CA LEU A 512 -16.43 7.51 22.90
C LEU A 512 -15.44 8.60 22.46
N TRP A 513 -14.75 8.39 21.34
CA TRP A 513 -13.75 9.35 20.86
C TRP A 513 -14.38 10.66 20.36
N THR A 514 -15.58 10.63 19.79
CA THR A 514 -16.31 11.88 19.46
C THR A 514 -16.74 12.66 20.70
N GLN A 515 -17.15 11.99 21.79
CA GLN A 515 -17.47 12.64 23.06
C GLN A 515 -16.24 13.35 23.62
N THR A 516 -15.10 12.66 23.65
CA THR A 516 -13.80 13.26 24.03
C THR A 516 -13.46 14.48 23.17
N ALA A 517 -13.70 14.43 21.85
CA ALA A 517 -13.49 15.58 20.96
C ALA A 517 -14.42 16.76 21.32
N CYS A 518 -15.72 16.49 21.51
CA CYS A 518 -16.72 17.51 21.84
C CYS A 518 -16.46 18.19 23.19
N GLU A 519 -15.95 17.46 24.19
CA GLU A 519 -15.60 18.02 25.49
C GLU A 519 -14.41 18.97 25.41
N ALA A 520 -13.42 18.66 24.57
CA ALA A 520 -12.22 19.48 24.44
C ALA A 520 -12.40 20.69 23.51
N ALA A 521 -13.19 20.55 22.44
CA ALA A 521 -13.30 21.52 21.37
C ALA A 521 -13.58 22.98 21.81
N PRO A 522 -14.45 23.28 22.80
CA PRO A 522 -14.74 24.65 23.24
C PRO A 522 -13.54 25.39 23.83
N THR A 523 -12.50 24.68 24.26
CA THR A 523 -11.30 25.26 24.89
C THR A 523 -10.16 25.50 23.90
N LEU A 524 -10.33 25.05 22.65
CA LEU A 524 -9.30 25.12 21.63
C LEU A 524 -9.35 26.47 20.88
N PRO A 525 -8.20 26.99 20.44
CA PRO A 525 -8.13 28.29 19.77
C PRO A 525 -8.71 28.30 18.34
N ASP A 526 -8.99 27.13 17.77
CA ASP A 526 -9.46 27.02 16.39
C ASP A 526 -11.00 26.95 16.30
N PRO A 527 -11.64 27.89 15.59
CA PRO A 527 -13.10 27.91 15.42
C PRO A 527 -13.65 26.70 14.64
N GLN A 528 -12.82 25.90 13.96
CA GLN A 528 -13.22 24.65 13.29
C GLN A 528 -13.36 23.46 14.24
N ALA A 529 -12.78 23.54 15.45
CA ALA A 529 -12.78 22.40 16.37
C ALA A 529 -14.18 21.96 16.75
N LEU A 530 -15.02 22.92 17.18
CA LEU A 530 -16.37 22.65 17.65
C LEU A 530 -17.30 22.08 16.56
N PRO A 531 -17.43 22.70 15.37
CA PRO A 531 -18.27 22.12 14.33
C PRO A 531 -17.75 20.75 13.88
N THR A 532 -16.42 20.56 13.75
CA THR A 532 -15.84 19.26 13.38
C THR A 532 -16.18 18.17 14.40
N ALA A 533 -16.04 18.44 15.69
CA ALA A 533 -16.35 17.48 16.74
C ALA A 533 -17.84 17.06 16.69
N TYR A 534 -18.75 18.03 16.58
CA TYR A 534 -20.19 17.73 16.47
C TYR A 534 -20.58 17.06 15.16
N GLN A 535 -19.94 17.39 14.04
CA GLN A 535 -20.14 16.69 12.78
C GLN A 535 -19.80 15.19 12.93
N HIS A 536 -18.70 14.86 13.62
CA HIS A 536 -18.32 13.46 13.85
C HIS A 536 -19.29 12.79 14.84
N MET A 537 -19.70 13.50 15.90
CA MET A 537 -20.71 13.05 16.86
C MET A 537 -22.02 12.66 16.18
N THR A 538 -22.53 13.48 15.24
CA THR A 538 -23.74 13.15 14.47
C THR A 538 -23.62 11.79 13.80
N VAL A 539 -22.48 11.51 13.18
CA VAL A 539 -22.27 10.24 12.47
C VAL A 539 -22.15 9.07 13.44
N ALA A 540 -21.41 9.22 14.53
CA ALA A 540 -21.27 8.18 15.55
C ALA A 540 -22.61 7.83 16.22
N LEU A 541 -23.44 8.83 16.51
CA LEU A 541 -24.78 8.62 17.07
C LEU A 541 -25.71 7.91 16.08
N LEU A 542 -25.67 8.23 14.78
CA LEU A 542 -26.42 7.48 13.77
C LEU A 542 -25.99 6.02 13.70
N MET A 543 -24.69 5.74 13.74
CA MET A 543 -24.19 4.36 13.80
C MET A 543 -24.68 3.62 15.04
N ASN A 544 -24.77 4.31 16.18
CA ASN A 544 -25.24 3.74 17.44
C ASN A 544 -26.78 3.62 17.51
N GLY A 545 -27.50 4.05 16.47
CA GLY A 545 -28.97 4.05 16.43
C GLY A 545 -29.64 5.17 17.23
N GLU A 546 -28.88 6.17 17.69
CA GLU A 546 -29.36 7.30 18.50
C GLU A 546 -29.77 8.49 17.61
N GLN A 547 -30.82 8.30 16.81
CA GLN A 547 -31.14 9.18 15.70
C GLN A 547 -31.53 10.62 16.13
N GLU A 548 -32.36 10.81 17.17
CA GLU A 548 -32.70 12.16 17.65
C GLU A 548 -31.51 12.88 18.31
N ALA A 549 -30.64 12.13 19.01
CA ALA A 549 -29.40 12.70 19.53
C ALA A 549 -28.47 13.13 18.39
N ALA A 550 -28.41 12.35 17.30
CA ALA A 550 -27.65 12.71 16.10
C ALA A 550 -28.15 14.01 15.46
N VAL A 551 -29.48 14.18 15.37
CA VAL A 551 -30.08 15.43 14.89
C VAL A 551 -29.72 16.60 15.81
N ALA A 552 -29.83 16.44 17.13
CA ALA A 552 -29.43 17.48 18.08
C ALA A 552 -27.94 17.86 17.96
N ALA A 553 -27.05 16.88 17.79
CA ALA A 553 -25.64 17.11 17.54
C ALA A 553 -25.41 17.83 16.20
N GLY A 554 -26.14 17.46 15.15
CA GLY A 554 -26.01 18.07 13.82
C GLY A 554 -26.46 19.53 13.81
N HIS A 555 -27.51 19.88 14.56
CA HIS A 555 -27.91 21.27 14.78
C HIS A 555 -26.82 22.07 15.50
N ARG A 556 -26.16 21.49 16.51
CA ARG A 556 -25.03 22.15 17.20
C ARG A 556 -23.86 22.37 16.25
N ALA A 557 -23.55 21.40 15.39
CA ALA A 557 -22.54 21.57 14.34
C ALA A 557 -22.89 22.72 13.40
N LEU A 558 -24.14 22.77 12.91
CA LEU A 558 -24.59 23.81 11.98
C LEU A 558 -24.61 25.20 12.62
N ALA A 559 -25.03 25.31 13.88
CA ALA A 559 -24.97 26.56 14.63
C ALA A 559 -23.53 27.05 14.76
N ALA A 560 -22.61 26.16 15.17
CA ALA A 560 -21.19 26.48 15.27
C ALA A 560 -20.58 26.92 13.93
N GLU A 561 -20.92 26.27 12.81
CA GLU A 561 -20.48 26.71 11.47
C GLU A 561 -20.97 28.12 11.11
N ARG A 562 -22.23 28.44 11.45
CA ARG A 562 -22.84 29.74 11.11
C ARG A 562 -22.28 30.90 11.94
N GLU A 563 -21.77 30.61 13.13
CA GLU A 563 -21.12 31.58 14.02
C GLU A 563 -19.67 31.87 13.65
N ARG A 564 -19.10 31.15 12.68
CA ARG A 564 -17.70 31.34 12.28
C ARG A 564 -17.45 32.70 11.61
N PRO A 565 -16.31 33.35 11.93
CA PRO A 565 -15.93 34.62 11.32
C PRO A 565 -15.48 34.51 9.85
N ASP A 566 -15.02 33.33 9.39
CA ASP A 566 -14.37 33.11 8.08
C ASP A 566 -15.32 32.51 7.01
N ARG A 567 -16.36 33.26 6.62
CA ARG A 567 -17.45 32.74 5.76
C ARG A 567 -17.03 32.25 4.37
N GLU A 568 -15.96 32.77 3.77
CA GLU A 568 -15.52 32.39 2.41
C GLU A 568 -14.80 31.03 2.38
N SER A 569 -13.98 30.71 3.38
CA SER A 569 -13.28 29.42 3.52
C SER A 569 -14.16 28.29 4.08
N ALA A 570 -15.29 28.62 4.71
CA ALA A 570 -16.18 27.66 5.39
C ALA A 570 -17.14 26.88 4.45
N THR A 571 -17.15 27.18 3.15
CA THR A 571 -18.17 26.69 2.21
C THR A 571 -18.29 25.15 2.18
N ARG A 572 -17.18 24.42 2.21
CA ARG A 572 -17.19 22.95 2.12
C ARG A 572 -17.52 22.25 3.46
N SER A 573 -17.04 22.79 4.59
CA SER A 573 -17.37 22.27 5.93
C SER A 573 -18.86 22.42 6.24
N LEU A 574 -19.45 23.56 5.83
CA LEU A 574 -20.89 23.78 5.89
C LEU A 574 -21.66 22.75 5.04
N VAL A 575 -21.22 22.49 3.80
CA VAL A 575 -21.81 21.44 2.95
C VAL A 575 -21.79 20.08 3.65
N LEU A 576 -20.67 19.68 4.25
CA LEU A 576 -20.58 18.41 5.00
C LEU A 576 -21.52 18.39 6.21
N THR A 577 -21.61 19.50 6.94
CA THR A 577 -22.49 19.64 8.11
C THR A 577 -23.95 19.48 7.72
N CYS A 578 -24.40 20.25 6.72
CA CYS A 578 -25.76 20.19 6.19
C CYS A 578 -26.13 18.78 5.77
N ARG A 579 -25.23 18.05 5.11
CA ARG A 579 -25.49 16.69 4.66
C ARG A 579 -25.57 15.67 5.79
N ARG A 580 -24.67 15.75 6.77
CA ARG A 580 -24.70 14.85 7.94
C ARG A 580 -25.96 15.07 8.76
N LEU A 581 -26.35 16.32 8.98
CA LEU A 581 -27.62 16.66 9.63
C LEU A 581 -28.82 16.22 8.78
N ALA A 582 -28.82 16.47 7.47
CA ALA A 582 -29.90 16.05 6.58
C ALA A 582 -30.09 14.53 6.57
N ARG A 583 -28.99 13.77 6.63
CA ARG A 583 -29.06 12.31 6.79
C ARG A 583 -29.73 11.92 8.10
N ALA A 584 -29.37 12.57 9.21
CA ALA A 584 -30.02 12.32 10.50
C ALA A 584 -31.52 12.63 10.44
N CYS A 585 -31.92 13.77 9.86
CA CYS A 585 -33.32 14.14 9.67
C CYS A 585 -34.05 13.18 8.71
N TYR A 586 -33.37 12.69 7.68
CA TYR A 586 -33.93 11.70 6.76
C TYR A 586 -34.22 10.36 7.45
N GLU A 587 -33.33 9.90 8.32
CA GLU A 587 -33.53 8.68 9.10
C GLU A 587 -34.65 8.83 10.14
N THR A 588 -34.90 10.04 10.63
CA THR A 588 -36.04 10.38 11.52
C THR A 588 -37.26 10.98 10.81
N GLN A 589 -37.39 10.80 9.50
CA GLN A 589 -38.46 11.43 8.70
C GLN A 589 -39.91 11.07 9.10
N HIS A 590 -40.10 10.07 9.96
CA HIS A 590 -41.38 9.73 10.56
C HIS A 590 -41.83 10.79 11.60
N VAL A 591 -40.90 11.57 12.15
CA VAL A 591 -41.20 12.73 12.99
C VAL A 591 -41.63 13.89 12.09
N PRO A 592 -42.78 14.54 12.37
CA PRO A 592 -43.29 15.63 11.55
C PRO A 592 -42.25 16.74 11.31
N GLY A 593 -42.09 17.13 10.05
CA GLY A 593 -41.19 18.22 9.63
C GLY A 593 -39.75 17.80 9.28
N ARG A 594 -39.26 16.67 9.79
CA ARG A 594 -37.87 16.21 9.55
C ARG A 594 -37.53 15.98 8.09
N GLY A 595 -38.46 15.43 7.32
CA GLY A 595 -38.27 15.22 5.89
C GLY A 595 -38.14 16.52 5.09
N ALA A 596 -38.91 17.55 5.44
CA ALA A 596 -38.82 18.88 4.82
C ALA A 596 -37.51 19.57 5.18
N GLU A 597 -37.08 19.45 6.44
CA GLU A 597 -35.80 19.95 6.92
C GLU A 597 -34.61 19.31 6.18
N ALA A 598 -34.62 18.00 5.95
CA ALA A 598 -33.58 17.32 5.18
C ALA A 598 -33.46 17.88 3.74
N VAL A 599 -34.60 18.16 3.09
CA VAL A 599 -34.64 18.77 1.74
C VAL A 599 -34.07 20.19 1.75
N GLU A 600 -34.39 21.00 2.77
CA GLU A 600 -33.86 22.36 2.91
C GLU A 600 -32.34 22.36 3.08
N LEU A 601 -31.82 21.54 4.00
CA LEU A 601 -30.39 21.41 4.27
C LEU A 601 -29.61 20.92 3.05
N LEU A 602 -30.14 19.93 2.32
CA LEU A 602 -29.50 19.43 1.11
C LEU A 602 -29.57 20.43 -0.05
N SER A 603 -30.60 21.27 -0.09
CA SER A 603 -30.68 22.38 -1.05
C SER A 603 -29.63 23.46 -0.75
N GLU A 604 -29.44 23.82 0.54
CA GLU A 604 -28.37 24.73 0.98
C GLU A 604 -26.99 24.15 0.63
N ALA A 605 -26.76 22.87 0.95
CA ALA A 605 -25.53 22.17 0.61
C ALA A 605 -25.27 22.16 -0.90
N LYS A 606 -26.30 21.94 -1.72
CA LYS A 606 -26.16 21.88 -3.18
C LYS A 606 -25.74 23.23 -3.75
N ALA A 607 -26.33 24.31 -3.25
CA ALA A 607 -26.01 25.67 -3.69
C ALA A 607 -24.57 26.09 -3.36
N LYS A 608 -23.97 25.45 -2.36
CA LYS A 608 -22.61 25.75 -1.87
C LYS A 608 -21.55 24.75 -2.35
N ALA A 609 -21.94 23.58 -2.85
CA ALA A 609 -20.99 22.58 -3.32
C ALA A 609 -20.23 23.07 -4.55
N VAL A 610 -18.90 23.12 -4.47
CA VAL A 610 -18.01 23.53 -5.58
C VAL A 610 -17.41 22.31 -6.28
N ASP A 611 -16.87 21.37 -5.48
CA ASP A 611 -16.24 20.13 -5.94
C ASP A 611 -17.25 19.18 -6.62
N PRO A 612 -16.96 18.63 -7.82
CA PRO A 612 -17.86 17.71 -8.51
C PRO A 612 -18.30 16.50 -7.69
N ASP A 613 -17.42 15.93 -6.85
CA ASP A 613 -17.76 14.79 -5.98
C ASP A 613 -18.83 15.18 -4.96
N ASP A 614 -18.68 16.33 -4.28
CA ASP A 614 -19.70 16.82 -3.37
C ASP A 614 -20.98 17.24 -4.08
N LYS A 615 -20.90 17.83 -5.28
CA LYS A 615 -22.09 18.15 -6.10
C LYS A 615 -22.87 16.88 -6.44
N ALA A 616 -22.19 15.84 -6.92
CA ALA A 616 -22.80 14.56 -7.22
C ALA A 616 -23.47 13.97 -5.96
N ARG A 617 -22.72 13.90 -4.85
CA ARG A 617 -23.18 13.28 -3.61
C ARG A 617 -24.35 14.01 -2.97
N VAL A 618 -24.28 15.33 -2.85
CA VAL A 618 -25.38 16.16 -2.33
C VAL A 618 -26.61 16.04 -3.22
N THR A 619 -26.43 16.08 -4.53
CA THR A 619 -27.55 16.07 -5.47
C THR A 619 -28.27 14.72 -5.45
N MET A 620 -27.55 13.61 -5.31
CA MET A 620 -28.15 12.28 -5.11
C MET A 620 -28.89 12.18 -3.77
N GLU A 621 -28.30 12.68 -2.68
CA GLU A 621 -28.98 12.72 -1.37
C GLU A 621 -30.25 13.58 -1.41
N LEU A 622 -30.21 14.73 -2.09
CA LEU A 622 -31.36 15.61 -2.28
C LEU A 622 -32.48 14.91 -3.06
N ALA A 623 -32.12 14.18 -4.12
CA ALA A 623 -33.09 13.40 -4.89
C ALA A 623 -33.80 12.36 -4.02
N ASP A 624 -33.07 11.65 -3.16
CA ASP A 624 -33.65 10.66 -2.24
C ASP A 624 -34.56 11.30 -1.19
N ALA A 625 -34.18 12.46 -0.64
CA ALA A 625 -35.00 13.22 0.30
C ALA A 625 -36.30 13.73 -0.36
N LEU A 626 -36.21 14.30 -1.56
CA LEU A 626 -37.38 14.71 -2.34
C LEU A 626 -38.30 13.51 -2.64
N ALA A 627 -37.71 12.37 -3.01
CA ALA A 627 -38.46 11.17 -3.33
C ALA A 627 -39.15 10.56 -2.10
N SER A 628 -38.60 10.70 -0.89
CA SER A 628 -39.26 10.24 0.33
C SER A 628 -40.41 11.16 0.76
N GLN A 629 -40.35 12.45 0.41
CA GLN A 629 -41.45 13.41 0.57
C GLN A 629 -42.53 13.30 -0.51
N GLY A 630 -42.47 12.29 -1.39
CA GLY A 630 -43.42 12.09 -2.48
C GLY A 630 -43.25 13.05 -3.67
N GLN A 631 -42.21 13.89 -3.68
CA GLN A 631 -41.91 14.86 -4.75
C GLN A 631 -41.14 14.21 -5.91
N ILE A 632 -41.68 13.12 -6.46
CA ILE A 632 -40.98 12.23 -7.39
C ILE A 632 -40.51 12.93 -8.67
N ALA A 633 -41.31 13.83 -9.24
CA ALA A 633 -40.92 14.56 -10.45
C ALA A 633 -39.71 15.48 -10.22
N GLN A 634 -39.65 16.12 -9.05
CA GLN A 634 -38.53 16.97 -8.67
C GLN A 634 -37.29 16.14 -8.34
N ALA A 635 -37.46 14.98 -7.69
CA ALA A 635 -36.40 14.04 -7.42
C ALA A 635 -35.69 13.58 -8.71
N LEU A 636 -36.44 13.21 -9.76
CA LEU A 636 -35.87 12.84 -11.06
C LEU A 636 -35.12 13.99 -11.73
N LYS A 637 -35.69 15.20 -11.70
CA LYS A 637 -35.05 16.41 -12.25
C LYS A 637 -33.71 16.70 -11.55
N VAL A 638 -33.61 16.39 -10.27
CA VAL A 638 -32.39 16.57 -9.46
C VAL A 638 -31.40 15.43 -9.70
N ALA A 639 -31.84 14.18 -9.79
CA ALA A 639 -30.96 13.01 -9.89
C ALA A 639 -30.16 12.94 -11.20
N LEU A 640 -30.73 13.35 -12.33
CA LEU A 640 -30.07 13.25 -13.65
C LEU A 640 -28.75 14.07 -13.74
N PRO A 641 -28.72 15.37 -13.36
CA PRO A 641 -27.47 16.14 -13.31
C PRO A 641 -26.38 15.54 -12.42
N ALA A 642 -26.73 14.74 -11.41
CA ALA A 642 -25.76 14.16 -10.51
C ALA A 642 -24.91 13.05 -11.15
N LEU A 643 -25.40 12.41 -12.22
CA LEU A 643 -24.58 11.49 -13.03
C LEU A 643 -23.49 12.25 -13.80
N VAL A 644 -23.82 13.42 -14.35
CA VAL A 644 -22.84 14.30 -15.03
C VAL A 644 -21.75 14.73 -14.05
N HIS A 645 -22.13 15.16 -12.84
CA HIS A 645 -21.17 15.50 -11.79
C HIS A 645 -20.31 14.31 -11.34
N ALA A 646 -20.88 13.08 -11.35
CA ALA A 646 -20.13 11.87 -11.03
C ALA A 646 -19.08 11.55 -12.10
N GLU A 647 -19.40 11.73 -13.38
CA GLU A 647 -18.45 11.59 -14.49
C GLU A 647 -17.32 12.64 -14.39
N GLU A 648 -17.67 13.91 -14.16
CA GLU A 648 -16.72 15.02 -13.95
C GLU A 648 -15.74 14.76 -12.78
N SER A 649 -16.17 14.02 -11.75
CA SER A 649 -15.39 13.76 -10.54
C SER A 649 -14.18 12.83 -10.74
N GLY A 650 -14.15 12.07 -11.85
CA GLY A 650 -13.15 11.03 -12.12
C GLY A 650 -13.35 9.72 -11.35
N ASN A 651 -14.27 9.66 -10.37
CA ASN A 651 -14.67 8.46 -9.63
C ASN A 651 -15.88 7.76 -10.31
N SER A 652 -15.92 7.77 -11.64
CA SER A 652 -17.17 7.59 -12.40
C SER A 652 -17.81 6.22 -12.21
N ALA A 653 -17.05 5.13 -12.10
CA ALA A 653 -17.65 3.78 -12.07
C ALA A 653 -18.57 3.56 -10.85
N ASP A 654 -18.08 3.77 -9.63
CA ASP A 654 -18.85 3.54 -8.41
C ASP A 654 -20.01 4.53 -8.25
N TRP A 655 -19.76 5.81 -8.55
CA TRP A 655 -20.78 6.84 -8.41
C TRP A 655 -21.87 6.74 -9.48
N THR A 656 -21.51 6.37 -10.71
CA THR A 656 -22.49 6.12 -11.78
C THR A 656 -23.34 4.91 -11.45
N ALA A 657 -22.73 3.82 -10.96
CA ALA A 657 -23.46 2.65 -10.49
C ALA A 657 -24.43 2.99 -9.33
N GLN A 658 -23.96 3.72 -8.31
CA GLN A 658 -24.82 4.18 -7.22
C GLN A 658 -25.93 5.12 -7.70
N GLY A 659 -25.61 6.05 -8.60
CA GLY A 659 -26.53 7.00 -9.20
C GLY A 659 -27.63 6.32 -9.99
N ASN A 660 -27.26 5.39 -10.86
CA ASN A 660 -28.19 4.57 -11.64
C ASN A 660 -29.13 3.77 -10.73
N ARG A 661 -28.59 3.15 -9.66
CA ARG A 661 -29.40 2.45 -8.66
C ARG A 661 -30.41 3.36 -7.97
N ARG A 662 -30.02 4.59 -7.62
CA ARG A 662 -30.95 5.57 -7.01
C ARG A 662 -32.01 6.04 -8.00
N ILE A 663 -31.63 6.39 -9.24
CA ILE A 663 -32.56 6.79 -10.29
C ILE A 663 -33.57 5.67 -10.56
N ALA A 664 -33.13 4.42 -10.66
CA ALA A 664 -34.00 3.26 -10.85
C ALA A 664 -35.03 3.14 -9.71
N ARG A 665 -34.63 3.34 -8.45
CA ARG A 665 -35.57 3.36 -7.30
C ARG A 665 -36.59 4.49 -7.39
N ILE A 666 -36.17 5.69 -7.81
CA ILE A 666 -37.08 6.84 -7.97
C ILE A 666 -38.07 6.57 -9.11
N LEU A 667 -37.61 6.03 -10.24
CA LEU A 667 -38.45 5.62 -11.37
C LEU A 667 -39.46 4.53 -10.96
N TYR A 668 -39.02 3.56 -10.15
CA TYR A 668 -39.91 2.53 -9.60
C TYR A 668 -41.05 3.14 -8.77
N ARG A 669 -40.73 4.09 -7.87
CA ARG A 669 -41.76 4.83 -7.11
C ARG A 669 -42.69 5.62 -8.02
N ARG A 670 -42.16 6.21 -9.10
CA ARG A 670 -42.97 6.95 -10.09
C ARG A 670 -43.96 6.03 -10.80
N ALA A 671 -43.50 4.86 -11.25
CA ALA A 671 -44.35 3.87 -11.89
C ALA A 671 -45.47 3.42 -10.94
N ALA A 672 -45.15 3.14 -9.67
CA ALA A 672 -46.14 2.79 -8.67
C ALA A 672 -47.22 3.87 -8.44
N GLN A 673 -46.89 5.16 -8.60
CA GLN A 673 -47.88 6.26 -8.51
C GLN A 673 -48.77 6.39 -9.77
N LEU A 674 -48.22 6.07 -10.95
CA LEU A 674 -48.93 6.24 -12.22
C LEU A 674 -49.89 5.09 -12.53
N HIS A 675 -49.67 3.92 -11.95
CA HIS A 675 -50.56 2.79 -12.11
C HIS A 675 -51.65 2.79 -11.03
N THR A 676 -52.90 2.97 -11.45
CA THR A 676 -54.09 2.88 -10.60
C THR A 676 -54.35 1.46 -10.07
N ASP A 677 -53.87 0.44 -10.78
CA ASP A 677 -53.79 -0.94 -10.30
C ASP A 677 -52.33 -1.41 -10.27
N PRO A 678 -51.71 -1.54 -9.08
CA PRO A 678 -50.34 -2.02 -8.93
C PRO A 678 -50.13 -3.48 -9.39
N ASN A 679 -51.22 -4.24 -9.61
CA ASN A 679 -51.16 -5.60 -10.14
C ASN A 679 -51.31 -5.69 -11.67
N SER A 680 -51.45 -4.55 -12.36
CA SER A 680 -51.52 -4.58 -13.82
C SER A 680 -50.23 -5.15 -14.42
N ARG A 681 -50.38 -5.90 -15.52
CA ARG A 681 -49.26 -6.58 -16.19
C ARG A 681 -48.16 -5.60 -16.63
N ASP A 682 -48.53 -4.38 -16.99
CA ASP A 682 -47.62 -3.31 -17.40
C ASP A 682 -46.87 -2.71 -16.20
N ALA A 683 -47.56 -2.52 -15.06
CA ALA A 683 -46.92 -2.09 -13.81
C ALA A 683 -45.89 -3.12 -13.32
N LEU A 684 -46.25 -4.41 -13.34
CA LEU A 684 -45.37 -5.51 -12.92
C LEU A 684 -44.18 -5.71 -13.88
N SER A 685 -44.38 -5.50 -15.19
CA SER A 685 -43.30 -5.59 -16.19
C SER A 685 -42.32 -4.42 -16.07
N THR A 686 -42.84 -3.19 -15.92
CA THR A 686 -42.02 -1.99 -15.68
C THR A 686 -41.26 -2.10 -14.35
N ALA A 687 -41.92 -2.57 -13.30
CA ALA A 687 -41.33 -2.85 -12.00
C ALA A 687 -40.20 -3.88 -12.08
N ARG A 688 -40.38 -4.98 -12.83
CA ARG A 688 -39.34 -6.01 -13.03
C ARG A 688 -38.13 -5.49 -13.78
N ILE A 689 -38.33 -4.71 -14.84
CA ILE A 689 -37.23 -4.13 -15.63
C ILE A 689 -36.43 -3.12 -14.80
N LEU A 690 -37.12 -2.22 -14.09
CA LEU A 690 -36.44 -1.23 -13.23
C LEU A 690 -35.75 -1.88 -12.03
N ARG A 691 -36.29 -2.99 -11.50
CA ARG A 691 -35.64 -3.78 -10.44
C ARG A 691 -34.42 -4.52 -10.95
N ALA A 692 -34.50 -5.16 -12.12
CA ALA A 692 -33.34 -5.80 -12.75
C ALA A 692 -32.21 -4.79 -13.01
N ILE A 693 -32.53 -3.60 -13.52
CA ILE A 693 -31.56 -2.50 -13.70
C ILE A 693 -30.98 -2.02 -12.36
N ALA A 694 -31.75 -2.07 -11.27
CA ALA A 694 -31.28 -1.70 -9.94
C ALA A 694 -30.42 -2.78 -9.26
N ASP A 695 -30.57 -4.04 -9.65
CA ASP A 695 -29.91 -5.20 -9.04
C ASP A 695 -28.68 -5.67 -9.85
N GLU A 696 -28.58 -5.37 -11.16
CA GLU A 696 -27.50 -5.81 -12.06
C GLU A 696 -26.34 -4.80 -12.28
N GLY A 697 -26.40 -3.60 -11.66
CA GLY A 697 -25.36 -2.55 -11.74
C GLY A 697 -24.77 -2.18 -10.38
#